data_AF-A0A1E1LA39-F1
#
_entry.id   AF-A0A1E1LA39-F1
#
_cell.length_a   1.000
_cell.length_b   1.000
_cell.length_c   1.000
_cell.angle_alpha   90.00
_cell.angle_beta   90.00
_cell.angle_gamma   90.00
#
_symmetry.space_group_name_H-M   'P 1'
#
loop_
_entity.id
_entity.type
_entity.pdbx_description
1 polymer ?
#
loop_
_entity_poly.entity_id
_entity_poly.type
_entity_poly.pdbx_seq_one_letter_code
_entity_poly.pdbx_strand_id
1 'polypeptide(L)'
;MDDLESLELLSLVSRVTSELQNHLGISDKTLAEFIIAQHSQCKSLEEFRTKLDAMGADFPLSLIESLDRLVRTMHPKFNGMKTMEGGRISNGSQRLEEKTKVFKGLAMPDMDINWQYDVMNDAAKPGTDAIDDTLALLEGLEGKTRTEKPTRSSRKRSRSPDEDYDRGRSQKDKYRARSQSVDEKKARNNGRREEDEFGRSRNGHKSSRRRREEDDSFRRPPTPEIDDEPINFKIYNGHVTGVKDFGAFVNIHGIKGKVDGLVHVSALVEGQRVNHPSDLVTRGQPVKVKIIKIEGSRIGLSMKDVDQETGRDLAPQARIQSGANSEQLGGSKDGYGLIDDKVLVFEGDMSNPRGTRKRMTSPERWEIRQLIASGVAKASDYPDLDEDYNATLNGEGEMELEEDVDIELREEEPPFLAGQTKQSLELSPIRVVKAPDGSMNRAAMAGATLAKDRKELRSQEAQDKAAEEGSKLDLSAQWHDPMAHPDEKKFASDLRSIKANPANESVPEWKKATQSKDQSFGRRTDMTIKQQRESLPVYRFRSELIKAVRANQLLIVVGDTGSGKTTQLTQYLAEAGFANDGIIGCTQPRRVAAMSVAKRVAEEVGCELGQEVGYTIRFEDCTTPATKIKYMTDGMLQREILMDPDLKRYSVIMLDEAHERTISTDVLFALLKKTIKRRLDLKVIVTSATLDADKFSAYFNECPIFSIPGRTFPVEVMYSREPESDYLDAALVTVMQIHLTEPPGDILLFLTGQEEIDTSCEILFERMKALGPSVPELIILPVYSALPSEMQSKIFDPAPPGCRKVVIATNIAETSITIDHIYYVIDPGFVKQNAYDPKLGMDSLVITPISQAQAKQRAGRAGRTGPGKCFRLYTESAFQSEMLPTSIPEIQRQNLSHTILMLKAMGINDLLHFDFMDPPPTNTMLTALEELYALSALDDEGLLTRLGRKMADFPMEPSLAKVLIAAVDLGCSEEILSIVAMLSMPSVFYRPKEKQTQADQKKAKFHDPHGDHLTLLNVYNGWKQNKFANPWCFENFIQARSMRRAKDVRDQLVSIMERYKHSVVSCGRNTQKVRQALCSGFFRNSARKDPQEGYKTLIEGTPVYLHPSSALFGKQAEWVIYHTLIMTSKEYMHCTTSIEPKWLVEAAPSFFKVAPTDKLSKRKKAERIQPLYNKFAAEDDWRLSSQKRQGRGGGGGTWG
;
A
#
# COMPACT_ATOMS: atom_id res chain seq x y z
N MET A 1 33.90 -1.30 27.18
CA MET A 1 34.28 0.12 27.39
C MET A 1 34.73 0.74 26.08
N ASP A 2 35.44 0.00 25.23
CA ASP A 2 35.85 0.42 23.87
C ASP A 2 34.69 0.87 22.94
N ASP A 3 33.49 0.29 23.10
CA ASP A 3 32.33 0.67 22.27
C ASP A 3 31.81 2.08 22.58
N LEU A 4 32.01 2.61 23.80
CA LEU A 4 31.56 3.95 24.15
C LEU A 4 32.55 5.01 23.65
N GLU A 5 33.85 4.72 23.76
CA GLU A 5 34.92 5.60 23.27
C GLU A 5 34.92 5.70 21.74
N SER A 6 34.61 4.59 21.04
CA SER A 6 34.44 4.59 19.58
C SER A 6 33.23 5.41 19.14
N LEU A 7 32.11 5.36 19.86
CA LEU A 7 30.95 6.21 19.58
C LEU A 7 31.22 7.71 19.79
N GLU A 8 31.98 8.08 20.82
CA GLU A 8 32.40 9.47 21.05
C GLU A 8 33.35 9.97 19.95
N LEU A 9 34.28 9.12 19.50
CA LEU A 9 35.18 9.45 18.40
C LEU A 9 34.43 9.62 17.07
N LEU A 10 33.47 8.74 16.77
CA LEU A 10 32.61 8.85 15.58
C LEU A 10 31.78 10.15 15.59
N SER A 11 31.31 10.57 16.77
CA SER A 11 30.60 11.85 16.95
C SER A 11 31.52 13.05 16.67
N LEU A 12 32.78 13.01 17.13
CA LEU A 12 33.79 14.02 16.84
C LEU A 12 34.12 14.08 15.34
N VAL A 13 34.36 12.93 14.70
CA VAL A 13 34.61 12.84 13.25
C VAL A 13 33.47 13.45 12.46
N SER A 14 32.22 13.14 12.82
CA SER A 14 31.04 13.73 12.16
C SER A 14 30.99 15.25 12.29
N ARG A 15 31.35 15.82 13.45
CA ARG A 15 31.33 17.28 13.67
C ARG A 15 32.47 17.99 12.95
N VAL A 16 33.67 17.41 12.94
CA VAL A 16 34.81 17.94 12.18
C VAL A 16 34.52 17.89 10.69
N THR A 17 33.91 16.82 10.19
CA THR A 17 33.47 16.72 8.79
C THR A 17 32.46 17.83 8.44
N SER A 18 31.52 18.14 9.33
CA SER A 18 30.58 19.24 9.14
C SER A 18 31.26 20.61 9.11
N GLU A 19 32.28 20.85 9.94
CA GLU A 19 33.03 22.12 9.88
C GLU A 19 33.88 22.26 8.62
N LEU A 20 34.52 21.18 8.17
CA LEU A 20 35.23 21.15 6.89
C LEU A 20 34.27 21.40 5.71
N GLN A 21 33.07 20.83 5.76
CA GLN A 21 32.03 21.10 4.78
C GLN A 21 31.58 22.57 4.82
N ASN A 22 31.46 23.15 6.00
CA ASN A 22 31.00 24.53 6.17
C ASN A 22 32.02 25.56 5.66
N HIS A 23 33.31 25.30 5.85
CA HIS A 23 34.38 26.25 5.53
C HIS A 23 35.05 25.99 4.17
N LEU A 24 35.13 24.74 3.73
CA LEU A 24 35.86 24.33 2.52
C LEU A 24 34.96 23.62 1.49
N GLY A 25 33.71 23.29 1.84
CA GLY A 25 32.81 22.53 0.97
C GLY A 25 33.19 21.05 0.80
N ILE A 26 34.05 20.51 1.68
CA ILE A 26 34.56 19.14 1.63
C ILE A 26 33.91 18.28 2.73
N SER A 27 33.20 17.22 2.34
CA SER A 27 32.53 16.28 3.25
C SER A 27 33.26 14.93 3.28
N ASP A 28 34.56 14.94 3.55
CA ASP A 28 35.39 13.73 3.61
C ASP A 28 35.67 13.32 5.07
N LYS A 29 35.18 12.14 5.45
CA LYS A 29 35.35 11.58 6.80
C LYS A 29 36.79 11.12 7.05
N THR A 30 37.49 10.63 6.03
CA THR A 30 38.87 10.16 6.15
C THR A 30 39.81 11.34 6.38
N LEU A 31 39.53 12.48 5.73
CA LEU A 31 40.23 13.73 6.00
C LEU A 31 39.97 14.25 7.42
N ALA A 32 38.73 14.17 7.90
CA ALA A 32 38.38 14.55 9.27
C ALA A 32 39.11 13.70 10.32
N GLU A 33 39.15 12.37 10.13
CA GLU A 33 39.92 11.44 10.97
C GLU A 33 41.42 11.76 10.95
N PHE A 34 41.98 12.06 9.77
CA PHE A 34 43.37 12.44 9.62
C PHE A 34 43.71 13.74 10.39
N ILE A 35 42.87 14.77 10.29
CA ILE A 35 43.06 16.05 10.99
C ILE A 35 42.98 15.84 12.51
N ILE A 36 42.04 15.02 12.99
CA ILE A 36 41.93 14.67 14.42
C ILE A 36 43.19 13.92 14.89
N ALA A 37 43.71 13.00 14.08
CA ALA A 37 44.95 12.28 14.37
C ALA A 37 46.17 13.22 14.44
N GLN A 38 46.29 14.18 13.51
CA GLN A 38 47.37 15.18 13.53
C GLN A 38 47.28 16.10 14.75
N HIS A 39 46.07 16.54 15.11
CA HIS A 39 45.84 17.33 16.34
C HIS A 39 46.28 16.57 17.59
N SER A 40 45.98 15.27 17.68
CA SER A 40 46.34 14.44 18.84
C SER A 40 47.84 14.34 19.10
N GLN A 41 48.67 14.68 18.10
CA GLN A 41 50.14 14.71 18.20
C GLN A 41 50.70 16.10 18.53
N CYS A 42 49.85 17.12 18.68
CA CYS A 42 50.23 18.51 18.96
C CYS A 42 49.79 18.90 20.38
N LYS A 43 50.59 19.74 21.06
CA LYS A 43 50.27 20.18 22.43
C LYS A 43 49.70 21.59 22.48
N SER A 44 50.07 22.44 21.52
CA SER A 44 49.61 23.82 21.41
C SER A 44 48.92 24.09 20.06
N LEU A 45 48.11 25.16 20.03
CA LEU A 45 47.45 25.63 18.81
C LEU A 45 48.46 26.11 17.76
N GLU A 46 49.59 26.69 18.20
CA GLU A 46 50.67 27.13 17.32
C GLU A 46 51.42 25.95 16.65
N GLU A 47 51.64 24.84 17.38
CA GLU A 47 52.20 23.61 16.82
C GLU A 47 51.24 22.92 15.83
N PHE A 48 49.94 22.95 16.13
CA PHE A 48 48.92 22.40 15.24
C PHE A 48 48.84 23.18 13.93
N ARG A 49 48.88 24.51 14.00
CA ARG A 49 48.94 25.39 12.84
C ARG A 49 50.17 25.13 11.96
N THR A 50 51.35 25.13 12.56
CA THR A 50 52.60 24.90 11.81
C THR A 50 52.66 23.53 11.14
N LYS A 51 52.06 22.49 11.74
CA LYS A 51 51.94 21.17 11.08
C LYS A 51 50.97 21.17 9.90
N LEU A 52 49.82 21.85 10.02
CA LEU A 52 48.86 21.96 8.92
C LEU A 52 49.44 22.78 7.75
N ASP A 53 50.14 23.88 8.06
CA ASP A 53 50.85 24.69 7.07
C ASP A 53 51.95 23.89 6.36
N ALA A 54 52.71 23.07 7.12
CA ALA A 54 53.75 22.19 6.56
C ALA A 54 53.21 21.08 5.65
N MET A 55 51.94 20.69 5.81
CA MET A 55 51.25 19.73 4.95
C MET A 55 50.60 20.39 3.72
N GLY A 56 50.75 21.71 3.56
CA GLY A 56 50.18 22.46 2.43
C GLY A 56 48.68 22.75 2.56
N ALA A 57 48.12 22.67 3.78
CA ALA A 57 46.71 22.98 4.03
C ALA A 57 46.52 24.48 4.30
N ASP A 58 46.02 25.23 3.31
CA ASP A 58 45.72 26.66 3.45
C ASP A 58 44.35 26.87 4.12
N PHE A 59 44.28 26.62 5.43
CA PHE A 59 43.04 26.74 6.21
C PHE A 59 42.89 28.12 6.85
N PRO A 60 41.69 28.74 6.82
CA PRO A 60 41.43 29.98 7.53
C PRO A 60 41.70 29.86 9.03
N LEU A 61 42.25 30.90 9.66
CA LEU A 61 42.59 30.91 11.09
C LEU A 61 41.40 30.56 11.99
N SER A 62 40.21 31.04 11.64
CA SER A 62 38.96 30.74 12.36
C SER A 62 38.60 29.24 12.31
N LEU A 63 38.87 28.56 11.19
CA LEU A 63 38.65 27.13 11.04
C LEU A 63 39.62 26.36 11.93
N ILE A 64 40.91 26.71 11.93
CA ILE A 64 41.93 26.04 12.77
C ILE A 64 41.58 26.16 14.27
N GLU A 65 41.13 27.34 14.73
CA GLU A 65 40.69 27.56 16.11
C GLU A 65 39.42 26.77 16.45
N SER A 66 38.47 26.67 15.52
CA SER A 66 37.25 25.88 15.70
C SER A 66 37.55 24.38 15.82
N LEU A 67 38.48 23.87 15.00
CA LEU A 67 38.92 22.48 15.00
C LEU A 67 39.67 22.13 16.29
N ASP A 68 40.60 22.99 16.75
CA ASP A 68 41.29 22.78 18.04
C ASP A 68 40.29 22.73 19.21
N ARG A 69 39.29 23.63 19.21
CA ARG A 69 38.23 23.63 20.24
C ARG A 69 37.39 22.35 20.18
N LEU A 70 36.97 21.89 19.00
CA LEU A 70 36.15 20.68 18.85
C LEU A 70 36.90 19.43 19.33
N VAL A 71 38.17 19.28 18.94
CA VAL A 71 38.98 18.12 19.35
C VAL A 71 39.27 18.15 20.86
N ARG A 72 39.65 19.29 21.43
CA ARG A 72 39.89 19.40 22.89
C ARG A 72 38.65 19.13 23.74
N THR A 73 37.47 19.48 23.25
CA THR A 73 36.21 19.35 24.01
C THR A 73 35.55 17.98 23.92
N MET A 74 35.75 17.26 22.82
CA MET A 74 35.01 16.01 22.55
C MET A 74 35.90 14.78 22.42
N HIS A 75 37.22 14.94 22.23
CA HIS A 75 38.09 13.79 22.12
C HIS A 75 38.31 13.15 23.51
N PRO A 76 38.09 11.81 23.65
CA PRO A 76 38.15 11.13 24.95
C PRO A 76 39.44 11.37 25.73
N LYS A 77 40.59 11.41 25.03
CA LYS A 77 41.92 11.69 25.63
C LYS A 77 42.06 13.08 26.28
N PHE A 78 41.36 14.10 25.79
CA PHE A 78 41.49 15.48 26.26
C PHE A 78 40.39 15.90 27.24
N ASN A 79 39.28 15.16 27.28
CA ASN A 79 38.13 15.43 28.15
C ASN A 79 38.44 15.24 29.65
N GLY A 80 39.52 14.52 30.00
CA GLY A 80 39.94 14.22 31.38
C GLY A 80 40.89 15.23 32.05
N MET A 81 41.32 16.29 31.37
CA MET A 81 42.39 17.19 31.86
C MET A 81 41.92 18.39 32.70
N LYS A 82 40.61 18.61 32.88
CA LYS A 82 40.08 19.75 33.67
C LYS A 82 40.13 19.58 35.20
N THR A 83 40.70 18.50 35.71
CA THR A 83 40.72 18.17 37.16
C THR A 83 42.11 18.09 37.80
N MET A 84 43.09 18.86 37.29
CA MET A 84 44.49 18.81 37.75
C MET A 84 45.10 20.20 38.06
N GLU A 85 44.35 21.14 38.65
CA GLU A 85 44.94 22.24 39.43
C GLU A 85 44.16 22.45 40.73
N GLY A 86 44.81 22.11 41.86
CA GLY A 86 44.35 22.40 43.23
C GLY A 86 43.66 21.25 43.98
N GLY A 87 44.43 20.29 44.48
CA GLY A 87 43.93 19.05 45.09
C GLY A 87 43.49 19.09 46.57
N ARG A 88 42.53 18.21 46.92
CA ARG A 88 42.67 17.14 47.93
C ARG A 88 41.48 16.16 47.87
N ILE A 89 41.72 15.08 47.11
CA ILE A 89 41.32 13.66 47.23
C ILE A 89 40.17 13.31 48.22
N SER A 90 39.03 12.84 47.70
CA SER A 90 38.59 11.44 47.87
C SER A 90 37.41 11.03 46.95
N ASN A 91 37.58 9.82 46.37
CA ASN A 91 36.57 8.81 46.00
C ASN A 91 35.67 8.97 44.76
N GLY A 92 36.21 8.55 43.61
CA GLY A 92 35.48 8.17 42.39
C GLY A 92 34.62 6.89 42.49
N SER A 93 34.44 6.33 43.69
CA SER A 93 33.58 5.15 43.92
C SER A 93 32.08 5.47 43.85
N GLN A 94 31.68 6.71 44.18
CA GLN A 94 30.25 7.07 44.27
C GLN A 94 29.53 7.18 42.92
N ARG A 95 30.25 7.53 41.84
CA ARG A 95 29.63 7.73 40.52
C ARG A 95 29.24 6.40 39.84
N LEU A 96 29.86 5.29 40.27
CA LEU A 96 29.55 3.94 39.77
C LEU A 96 28.36 3.32 40.53
N GLU A 97 28.23 3.60 41.83
CA GLU A 97 27.06 3.24 42.64
C GLU A 97 25.78 3.98 42.22
N GLU A 98 25.91 5.23 41.76
CA GLU A 98 24.76 5.99 41.25
C GLU A 98 24.26 5.45 39.90
N LYS A 99 25.15 5.03 39.00
CA LYS A 99 24.78 4.46 37.70
C LYS A 99 24.22 3.03 37.80
N THR A 100 24.71 2.23 38.76
CA THR A 100 24.18 0.88 39.05
C THR A 100 22.82 0.90 39.75
N LYS A 101 22.45 1.99 40.43
CA LYS A 101 21.10 2.17 41.01
C LYS A 101 20.02 2.56 39.98
N VAL A 102 20.41 3.19 38.87
CA VAL A 102 19.45 3.69 37.84
C VAL A 102 19.11 2.60 36.80
N PHE A 103 20.04 1.72 36.45
CA PHE A 103 19.86 0.71 35.40
C PHE A 103 20.08 -0.72 35.92
N LYS A 104 19.18 -1.17 36.81
CA LYS A 104 19.33 -2.47 37.50
C LYS A 104 19.22 -3.69 36.57
N GLY A 105 18.58 -3.56 35.41
CA GLY A 105 18.37 -4.66 34.45
C GLY A 105 19.50 -4.91 33.45
N LEU A 106 20.39 -3.93 33.25
CA LEU A 106 21.51 -4.01 32.30
C LEU A 106 22.85 -4.36 32.97
N ALA A 107 22.84 -4.57 34.29
CA ALA A 107 24.02 -4.86 35.12
C ALA A 107 24.02 -6.30 35.66
N MET A 108 23.28 -7.21 35.02
CA MET A 108 23.45 -8.65 35.24
C MET A 108 24.50 -9.15 34.24
N PRO A 109 25.60 -9.79 34.69
CA PRO A 109 26.51 -10.47 33.77
C PRO A 109 25.80 -11.70 33.17
N ASP A 110 26.00 -11.93 31.88
CA ASP A 110 25.51 -13.12 31.18
C ASP A 110 26.04 -14.38 31.87
N MET A 111 25.16 -15.36 32.11
CA MET A 111 25.59 -16.68 32.57
C MET A 111 26.05 -17.51 31.39
N ASP A 112 27.32 -17.89 31.39
CA ASP A 112 27.83 -18.96 30.53
C ASP A 112 27.19 -20.29 30.95
N ILE A 113 26.30 -20.82 30.11
CA ILE A 113 25.78 -22.18 30.26
C ILE A 113 26.72 -23.13 29.51
N ASN A 114 27.53 -23.84 30.28
CA ASN A 114 28.48 -24.83 29.83
C ASN A 114 27.74 -26.17 29.57
N TRP A 115 27.56 -26.56 28.31
CA TRP A 115 27.00 -27.87 27.94
C TRP A 115 28.09 -28.94 27.93
N GLN A 116 28.32 -29.56 29.08
CA GLN A 116 29.14 -30.77 29.17
C GLN A 116 28.24 -32.00 29.01
N TYR A 117 28.57 -32.83 28.01
CA TYR A 117 27.96 -34.11 27.72
C TYR A 117 28.17 -35.09 28.88
N ASP A 118 27.08 -35.72 29.35
CA ASP A 118 27.16 -37.00 30.04
C ASP A 118 26.30 -38.04 29.32
N VAL A 119 26.98 -39.11 28.91
CA VAL A 119 26.43 -40.32 28.30
C VAL A 119 26.18 -41.32 29.42
N MET A 120 24.96 -41.85 29.56
CA MET A 120 24.71 -43.24 30.00
C MET A 120 23.32 -43.74 29.57
N ASN A 121 23.34 -44.94 28.97
CA ASN A 121 22.27 -45.89 28.64
C ASN A 121 21.37 -46.22 29.88
N ASP A 122 20.15 -46.74 29.81
CA ASP A 122 19.61 -47.80 28.93
C ASP A 122 18.07 -47.97 29.10
N ALA A 123 17.45 -48.59 28.08
CA ALA A 123 16.29 -49.50 28.10
C ALA A 123 14.79 -49.02 28.24
N ALA A 124 14.14 -48.91 27.07
CA ALA A 124 12.92 -49.63 26.60
C ALA A 124 11.53 -49.49 27.29
N LYS A 125 10.59 -48.77 26.61
CA LYS A 125 9.25 -49.19 26.05
C LYS A 125 8.19 -48.04 26.01
N PRO A 126 7.12 -48.14 25.17
CA PRO A 126 6.68 -47.04 24.31
C PRO A 126 5.37 -46.35 24.73
N GLY A 127 5.19 -45.13 24.22
CA GLY A 127 3.89 -44.50 23.98
C GLY A 127 3.41 -43.53 25.04
N THR A 128 3.59 -42.23 24.80
CA THR A 128 2.65 -41.13 25.10
C THR A 128 3.23 -39.81 24.56
N ASP A 129 2.36 -38.97 24.04
CA ASP A 129 2.66 -37.78 23.24
C ASP A 129 3.41 -36.66 23.98
N ALA A 130 4.24 -35.91 23.25
CA ALA A 130 4.99 -34.73 23.68
C ALA A 130 4.12 -33.49 24.01
N ILE A 131 2.86 -33.71 24.39
CA ILE A 131 1.86 -32.67 24.67
C ILE A 131 1.77 -32.41 26.18
N ASP A 132 2.05 -33.40 27.03
CA ASP A 132 1.89 -33.28 28.49
C ASP A 132 2.98 -32.44 29.19
N ASP A 133 4.21 -32.40 28.66
CA ASP A 133 5.29 -31.60 29.26
C ASP A 133 5.09 -30.08 29.04
N THR A 134 4.32 -29.70 28.02
CA THR A 134 3.96 -28.29 27.77
C THR A 134 2.76 -27.84 28.57
N LEU A 135 1.84 -28.74 28.93
CA LEU A 135 0.67 -28.44 29.76
C LEU A 135 1.07 -28.26 31.23
N ALA A 136 2.02 -29.07 31.72
CA ALA A 136 2.57 -28.95 33.07
C ALA A 136 3.38 -27.65 33.30
N LEU A 137 3.93 -27.06 32.22
CA LEU A 137 4.68 -25.80 32.27
C LEU A 137 3.76 -24.56 32.25
N LEU A 138 2.54 -24.71 31.74
CA LEU A 138 1.51 -23.65 31.68
C LEU A 138 0.65 -23.56 32.95
N GLU A 139 0.47 -24.66 33.68
CA GLU A 139 -0.29 -24.68 34.95
C GLU A 139 0.41 -23.92 36.10
N GLY A 140 1.71 -23.63 35.96
CA GLY A 140 2.50 -22.88 36.95
C GLY A 140 2.35 -21.35 36.91
N LEU A 141 1.66 -20.80 35.90
CA LEU A 141 1.57 -19.34 35.66
C LEU A 141 0.18 -18.73 35.92
N GLU A 142 -0.81 -19.51 36.33
CA GLU A 142 -2.15 -18.98 36.67
C GLU A 142 -2.20 -18.31 38.06
N GLY A 143 -2.34 -16.98 38.06
CA GLY A 143 -2.63 -16.19 39.25
C GLY A 143 -4.07 -16.36 39.72
N LYS A 144 -4.26 -17.03 40.87
CA LYS A 144 -5.57 -17.27 41.51
C LYS A 144 -6.35 -15.98 41.84
N THR A 145 -7.55 -15.87 41.25
CA THR A 145 -8.69 -15.06 41.71
C THR A 145 -9.19 -15.55 43.07
N ARG A 146 -9.64 -14.65 43.96
CA ARG A 146 -10.21 -15.00 45.27
C ARG A 146 -11.49 -14.20 45.56
N THR A 147 -12.62 -14.89 45.72
CA THR A 147 -13.91 -14.35 46.16
C THR A 147 -14.31 -14.87 47.55
N GLU A 148 -14.54 -13.91 48.45
CA GLU A 148 -15.46 -13.77 49.59
C GLU A 148 -15.75 -14.79 50.73
N LYS A 149 -15.73 -14.21 51.96
CA LYS A 149 -16.55 -14.40 53.22
C LYS A 149 -16.12 -15.46 54.28
N PRO A 150 -16.52 -15.37 55.59
CA PRO A 150 -16.95 -14.24 56.46
C PRO A 150 -16.45 -14.25 57.98
N THR A 151 -16.73 -13.15 58.72
CA THR A 151 -16.94 -12.97 60.21
C THR A 151 -15.81 -12.83 61.29
N ARG A 152 -15.91 -11.70 62.06
CA ARG A 152 -15.76 -11.40 63.54
C ARG A 152 -14.43 -11.71 64.28
N SER A 153 -13.85 -10.95 65.24
CA SER A 153 -14.22 -9.91 66.26
C SER A 153 -12.86 -9.37 66.86
N SER A 154 -12.62 -8.13 67.34
CA SER A 154 -13.11 -7.59 68.63
C SER A 154 -12.62 -6.14 68.96
N ARG A 155 -13.56 -5.38 69.59
CA ARG A 155 -13.47 -4.38 70.70
C ARG A 155 -12.72 -3.04 70.56
N LYS A 156 -13.49 -1.93 70.62
CA LYS A 156 -13.85 -1.13 71.84
C LYS A 156 -14.99 -0.12 71.48
N ARG A 157 -16.18 -0.22 72.10
CA ARG A 157 -16.84 0.74 73.05
C ARG A 157 -16.69 2.23 72.64
N SER A 158 -17.72 3.08 72.53
CA SER A 158 -19.07 3.10 73.13
C SER A 158 -19.98 4.21 72.57
N ARG A 159 -21.32 3.99 72.67
CA ARG A 159 -22.44 4.94 72.90
C ARG A 159 -23.01 5.80 71.75
N SER A 160 -24.25 5.47 71.37
CA SER A 160 -25.35 6.32 70.84
C SER A 160 -25.89 7.29 71.95
N PRO A 161 -26.88 8.22 71.75
CA PRO A 161 -27.99 8.21 70.76
C PRO A 161 -28.51 9.57 70.18
N ASP A 162 -29.30 9.44 69.11
CA ASP A 162 -30.54 10.15 68.68
C ASP A 162 -30.72 11.68 68.53
N GLU A 163 -31.52 11.97 67.49
CA GLU A 163 -32.55 13.02 67.30
C GLU A 163 -32.22 14.47 66.84
N ASP A 164 -32.68 14.76 65.60
CA ASP A 164 -33.72 15.72 65.19
C ASP A 164 -33.63 17.27 65.35
N TYR A 165 -34.09 17.92 64.25
CA TYR A 165 -34.67 19.25 63.98
C TYR A 165 -33.95 20.60 64.25
N ASP A 166 -33.86 21.38 63.16
CA ASP A 166 -34.11 22.82 62.92
C ASP A 166 -33.74 23.96 63.92
N ARG A 167 -33.07 24.98 63.32
CA ARG A 167 -33.11 26.46 63.50
C ARG A 167 -33.12 27.13 64.90
N GLY A 168 -32.06 27.93 65.15
CA GLY A 168 -32.19 29.39 65.45
C GLY A 168 -31.66 29.99 66.78
N ARG A 169 -30.67 30.91 66.63
CA ARG A 169 -30.45 32.23 67.31
C ARG A 169 -29.98 32.39 68.78
N SER A 170 -29.05 33.36 68.92
CA SER A 170 -28.81 34.31 70.07
C SER A 170 -27.90 33.79 71.21
N GLN A 171 -26.95 34.49 71.86
CA GLN A 171 -26.51 35.90 71.97
C GLN A 171 -25.17 35.96 72.77
N LYS A 172 -24.30 36.95 72.46
CA LYS A 172 -23.49 37.85 73.36
C LYS A 172 -22.68 37.30 74.57
N ASP A 173 -21.57 37.88 75.07
CA ASP A 173 -20.86 39.15 74.90
C ASP A 173 -19.45 39.06 75.60
N LYS A 174 -18.44 39.73 75.02
CA LYS A 174 -17.36 40.60 75.60
C LYS A 174 -16.37 40.15 76.70
N TYR A 175 -15.07 40.46 76.52
CA TYR A 175 -14.28 41.66 76.97
C TYR A 175 -12.83 41.60 76.38
N ARG A 176 -12.31 42.64 75.68
CA ARG A 176 -11.31 43.71 76.07
C ARG A 176 -9.87 43.20 76.43
N ALA A 177 -8.73 43.81 76.02
CA ALA A 177 -8.41 45.12 75.43
C ALA A 177 -6.94 45.25 74.90
N ARG A 178 -6.71 46.37 74.15
CA ARG A 178 -5.50 47.25 74.01
C ARG A 178 -4.26 46.74 73.23
N SER A 179 -3.54 47.52 72.42
CA SER A 179 -3.56 48.93 71.90
C SER A 179 -2.39 49.00 70.88
N GLN A 180 -2.31 49.79 69.80
CA GLN A 180 -2.30 51.25 69.58
C GLN A 180 -1.85 51.40 68.09
N SER A 181 -2.25 52.32 67.21
CA SER A 181 -3.22 53.42 67.19
C SER A 181 -3.15 54.14 65.82
N VAL A 182 -4.32 54.68 65.39
CA VAL A 182 -4.52 56.02 64.79
C VAL A 182 -4.24 56.23 63.28
N ASP A 183 -5.11 56.80 62.43
CA ASP A 183 -6.46 57.42 62.53
C ASP A 183 -7.06 57.61 61.10
N GLU A 184 -8.36 57.38 60.86
CA GLU A 184 -9.45 58.36 60.55
C GLU A 184 -9.42 59.02 59.15
N LYS A 185 -10.49 59.50 58.47
CA LYS A 185 -11.97 59.45 58.46
C LYS A 185 -12.42 60.23 57.19
N LYS A 186 -13.67 60.01 56.74
CA LYS A 186 -14.62 60.96 56.09
C LYS A 186 -14.21 61.81 54.85
N ALA A 187 -15.04 61.77 53.78
CA ALA A 187 -15.92 62.88 53.33
C ALA A 187 -16.31 62.79 51.83
N ARG A 188 -17.59 63.07 51.52
CA ARG A 188 -18.06 63.67 50.25
C ARG A 188 -18.26 65.16 50.51
N ASN A 189 -17.69 66.04 49.68
CA ASN A 189 -18.24 67.34 49.20
C ASN A 189 -17.11 68.16 48.55
N ASN A 190 -17.33 68.69 47.33
CA ASN A 190 -17.80 70.06 47.08
C ASN A 190 -16.72 71.08 47.45
N GLY A 191 -16.01 71.63 46.47
CA GLY A 191 -16.34 72.94 45.90
C GLY A 191 -15.06 73.77 46.03
N ARG A 192 -14.59 74.41 44.96
CA ARG A 192 -14.75 75.86 44.73
C ARG A 192 -14.40 76.71 45.94
N ARG A 193 -13.74 77.84 45.62
CA ARG A 193 -13.48 79.04 46.43
C ARG A 193 -12.01 79.11 46.87
N GLU A 194 -11.36 80.25 46.86
CA GLU A 194 -11.83 81.63 46.79
C GLU A 194 -10.54 82.44 46.61
N GLU A 195 -10.39 83.13 45.48
CA GLU A 195 -10.21 84.57 45.56
C GLU A 195 -11.32 85.16 44.68
N ASP A 196 -12.50 85.14 45.29
CA ASP A 196 -13.40 86.29 45.36
C ASP A 196 -12.56 87.54 45.67
N GLU A 197 -12.88 88.78 45.32
CA GLU A 197 -14.12 89.41 44.92
C GLU A 197 -13.68 90.85 44.58
N PHE A 198 -14.23 91.42 43.51
CA PHE A 198 -14.27 92.86 43.19
C PHE A 198 -12.99 93.61 42.70
N GLY A 199 -12.94 93.85 41.37
CA GLY A 199 -12.30 95.06 40.82
C GLY A 199 -12.07 95.22 39.29
N ARG A 200 -13.12 95.46 38.46
CA ARG A 200 -13.13 96.06 37.07
C ARG A 200 -12.58 95.18 35.91
N SER A 201 -13.06 95.10 34.66
CA SER A 201 -13.92 95.89 33.76
C SER A 201 -14.34 95.07 32.50
N ARG A 202 -15.44 95.50 31.84
CA ARG A 202 -15.92 95.26 30.45
C ARG A 202 -16.49 93.89 30.08
N ASN A 203 -17.83 93.87 30.07
CA ASN A 203 -18.75 92.73 29.93
C ASN A 203 -18.87 92.18 28.51
N GLY A 204 -18.74 90.85 28.41
CA GLY A 204 -18.95 90.05 27.21
C GLY A 204 -20.02 88.96 27.40
N HIS A 205 -20.85 88.88 26.36
CA HIS A 205 -21.56 87.75 25.75
C HIS A 205 -22.21 86.60 26.52
N LYS A 206 -23.47 86.39 26.13
CA LYS A 206 -24.13 85.09 26.01
C LYS A 206 -24.64 84.88 24.58
N SER A 207 -24.33 83.69 24.07
CA SER A 207 -25.15 82.80 23.25
C SER A 207 -25.73 83.22 21.89
N SER A 208 -25.45 82.33 20.95
CA SER A 208 -26.40 81.62 20.09
C SER A 208 -26.74 82.19 18.71
N ARG A 209 -26.57 81.28 17.74
CA ARG A 209 -27.40 81.02 16.56
C ARG A 209 -27.51 82.16 15.52
N ARG A 210 -26.97 81.89 14.33
CA ARG A 210 -27.73 81.60 13.09
C ARG A 210 -26.79 81.45 11.89
N ARG A 211 -27.20 80.57 10.95
CA ARG A 211 -27.09 80.61 9.47
C ARG A 211 -25.79 81.21 8.87
N ARG A 212 -25.01 80.52 8.04
CA ARG A 212 -25.25 79.85 6.73
C ARG A 212 -24.31 80.57 5.75
N GLU A 213 -23.70 79.81 4.83
CA GLU A 213 -22.86 80.29 3.72
C GLU A 213 -21.50 80.88 4.20
N GLU A 214 -20.34 80.60 3.62
CA GLU A 214 -19.99 80.22 2.25
C GLU A 214 -18.57 79.63 2.22
N ASP A 215 -18.41 78.64 1.34
CA ASP A 215 -17.26 78.23 0.54
C ASP A 215 -15.84 78.77 0.76
N ASP A 216 -14.93 77.79 0.68
CA ASP A 216 -13.66 77.80 -0.07
C ASP A 216 -12.63 78.90 0.27
N SER A 217 -11.37 78.62 0.57
CA SER A 217 -10.51 77.69 -0.15
C SER A 217 -9.06 77.80 0.35
N PHE A 218 -8.41 76.64 0.46
CA PHE A 218 -7.00 76.36 0.12
C PHE A 218 -5.83 77.19 0.71
N ARG A 219 -5.03 76.53 1.58
CA ARG A 219 -3.62 76.10 1.30
C ARG A 219 -2.91 75.62 2.59
N ARG A 220 -2.85 74.30 2.84
CA ARG A 220 -1.79 73.63 3.61
C ARG A 220 -1.50 72.23 3.03
N PRO A 221 -0.24 71.80 2.92
CA PRO A 221 0.15 70.51 2.34
C PRO A 221 -0.34 69.32 3.20
N PRO A 222 -0.60 68.13 2.60
CA PRO A 222 -1.12 66.98 3.33
C PRO A 222 -0.08 66.41 4.31
N THR A 223 -0.56 66.04 5.50
CA THR A 223 0.20 65.32 6.52
C THR A 223 0.46 63.87 6.08
N PRO A 224 1.66 63.30 6.36
CA PRO A 224 1.98 61.92 5.97
C PRO A 224 1.03 60.90 6.63
N GLU A 225 0.45 60.03 5.81
CA GLU A 225 -0.45 58.94 6.23
C GLU A 225 0.31 57.93 7.10
N ILE A 226 -0.23 57.63 8.28
CA ILE A 226 0.25 56.58 9.18
C ILE A 226 -0.60 55.35 8.90
N ASP A 227 0.02 54.18 8.65
CA ASP A 227 -0.71 52.94 8.41
C ASP A 227 -1.33 52.42 9.73
N ASP A 228 -2.58 51.94 9.72
CA ASP A 228 -3.22 51.35 10.90
C ASP A 228 -2.62 49.96 11.27
N GLU A 229 -2.10 49.20 10.29
CA GLU A 229 -1.52 47.86 10.47
C GLU A 229 -0.28 47.63 9.55
N PRO A 230 0.66 46.74 9.91
CA PRO A 230 1.83 46.40 9.08
C PRO A 230 1.41 45.75 7.74
N ILE A 231 1.93 46.27 6.61
CA ILE A 231 1.61 45.74 5.27
C ILE A 231 2.76 44.85 4.75
N ASN A 232 2.44 43.61 4.34
CA ASN A 232 3.41 42.70 3.71
C ASN A 232 4.06 43.35 2.47
N PHE A 233 5.38 43.18 2.34
CA PHE A 233 6.25 43.70 1.29
C PHE A 233 6.41 45.23 1.22
N LYS A 234 5.84 46.00 2.15
CA LYS A 234 6.11 47.44 2.29
C LYS A 234 7.40 47.66 3.08
N ILE A 235 8.14 48.71 2.69
CA ILE A 235 9.38 49.12 3.34
C ILE A 235 9.05 50.18 4.38
N TYR A 236 9.53 49.98 5.60
CA TYR A 236 9.38 50.91 6.71
C TYR A 236 10.74 51.33 7.28
N ASN A 237 10.77 52.52 7.86
CA ASN A 237 11.90 52.95 8.68
C ASN A 237 11.74 52.36 10.07
N GLY A 238 12.81 51.89 10.70
CA GLY A 238 12.79 51.35 12.06
C GLY A 238 14.12 51.56 12.78
N HIS A 239 14.21 51.12 14.02
CA HIS A 239 15.46 51.11 14.77
C HIS A 239 15.65 49.80 15.55
N VAL A 240 16.90 49.36 15.69
CA VAL A 240 17.25 48.09 16.33
C VAL A 240 17.02 48.16 17.84
N THR A 241 16.09 47.38 18.38
CA THR A 241 15.79 47.35 19.83
C THR A 241 16.65 46.36 20.61
N GLY A 242 17.16 45.31 19.97
CA GLY A 242 18.06 44.32 20.58
C GLY A 242 18.64 43.31 19.59
N VAL A 243 19.83 42.80 19.87
CA VAL A 243 20.55 41.84 19.03
C VAL A 243 20.71 40.53 19.81
N LYS A 244 20.39 39.40 19.19
CA LYS A 244 20.57 38.04 19.72
C LYS A 244 21.31 37.17 18.71
N ASP A 245 21.84 36.03 19.14
CA ASP A 245 22.67 35.13 18.32
C ASP A 245 22.02 34.71 16.98
N PHE A 246 20.69 34.69 16.90
CA PHE A 246 19.93 34.29 15.71
C PHE A 246 19.30 35.46 14.92
N GLY A 247 19.47 36.72 15.34
CA GLY A 247 18.96 37.88 14.59
C GLY A 247 18.85 39.18 15.39
N ALA A 248 18.35 40.23 14.73
CA ALA A 248 18.16 41.56 15.32
C ALA A 248 16.67 41.95 15.36
N PHE A 249 16.20 42.44 16.50
CA PHE A 249 14.85 42.98 16.66
C PHE A 249 14.83 44.45 16.26
N VAL A 250 13.84 44.84 15.45
CA VAL A 250 13.69 46.20 14.92
C VAL A 250 12.28 46.69 15.21
N ASN A 251 12.16 47.85 15.87
CA ASN A 251 10.89 48.55 16.05
C ASN A 251 10.58 49.37 14.81
N ILE A 252 9.38 49.22 14.26
CA ILE A 252 8.97 49.79 12.98
C ILE A 252 8.22 51.11 13.19
N HIS A 253 8.63 52.17 12.50
CA HIS A 253 7.98 53.49 12.50
C HIS A 253 6.99 53.61 11.34
N GLY A 254 5.94 54.42 11.52
CA GLY A 254 4.92 54.68 10.49
C GLY A 254 3.70 53.76 10.55
N ILE A 255 3.61 52.90 11.57
CA ILE A 255 2.45 52.08 11.90
C ILE A 255 1.88 52.55 13.25
N LYS A 256 0.56 52.54 13.39
CA LYS A 256 -0.13 52.93 14.62
C LYS A 256 0.05 51.88 15.73
N GLY A 257 1.04 52.11 16.60
CA GLY A 257 1.34 51.26 17.75
C GLY A 257 2.82 50.95 17.88
N LYS A 258 3.22 50.23 18.93
CA LYS A 258 4.60 49.71 19.05
C LYS A 258 4.65 48.33 18.39
N VAL A 259 5.15 48.29 17.17
CA VAL A 259 5.26 47.06 16.37
C VAL A 259 6.74 46.69 16.23
N ASP A 260 7.12 45.54 16.78
CA ASP A 260 8.48 44.99 16.71
C ASP A 260 8.51 43.80 15.74
N GLY A 261 9.52 43.75 14.88
CA GLY A 261 9.79 42.61 14.00
C GLY A 261 11.22 42.08 14.15
N LEU A 262 11.46 40.86 13.67
CA LEU A 262 12.76 40.19 13.73
C LEU A 262 13.39 40.10 12.34
N VAL A 263 14.64 40.56 12.22
CA VAL A 263 15.51 40.30 11.07
C VAL A 263 16.40 39.10 11.40
N HIS A 264 16.21 37.98 10.71
CA HIS A 264 17.06 36.79 10.87
C HIS A 264 18.48 37.05 10.33
N VAL A 265 19.51 36.38 10.86
CA VAL A 265 20.92 36.60 10.43
C VAL A 265 21.11 36.49 8.92
N SER A 266 20.42 35.55 8.27
CA SER A 266 20.46 35.34 6.82
C SER A 266 19.75 36.42 5.99
N ALA A 267 19.07 37.37 6.63
CA ALA A 267 18.33 38.46 6.01
C ALA A 267 18.89 39.85 6.35
N LEU A 268 20.08 39.91 6.98
CA LEU A 268 20.77 41.17 7.31
C LEU A 268 21.53 41.74 6.12
N VAL A 269 22.31 40.92 5.40
CA VAL A 269 23.17 41.33 4.28
C VAL A 269 23.12 40.28 3.17
N GLU A 270 23.11 40.73 1.91
CA GLU A 270 23.17 39.85 0.73
C GLU A 270 24.63 39.46 0.40
N GLY A 271 24.88 38.17 0.14
CA GLY A 271 26.17 37.70 -0.39
C GLY A 271 27.33 37.49 0.60
N GLN A 272 27.14 37.73 1.90
CA GLN A 272 28.17 37.46 2.94
C GLN A 272 27.59 36.64 4.11
N ARG A 273 28.31 35.60 4.57
CA ARG A 273 27.94 34.82 5.78
C ARG A 273 28.34 35.58 7.04
N VAL A 274 27.36 35.87 7.89
CA VAL A 274 27.52 36.60 9.15
C VAL A 274 27.57 35.59 10.30
N ASN A 275 28.66 35.59 11.07
CA ASN A 275 28.82 34.67 12.21
C ASN A 275 27.97 35.09 13.41
N HIS A 276 27.87 36.39 13.69
CA HIS A 276 27.01 36.92 14.73
C HIS A 276 26.43 38.30 14.33
N PRO A 277 25.13 38.57 14.52
CA PRO A 277 24.51 39.82 14.06
C PRO A 277 24.97 41.09 14.78
N SER A 278 25.72 40.98 15.90
CA SER A 278 26.37 42.12 16.55
C SER A 278 27.46 42.77 15.71
N ASP A 279 28.00 42.04 14.73
CA ASP A 279 29.09 42.54 13.88
C ASP A 279 28.58 43.55 12.85
N LEU A 280 27.27 43.56 12.59
CA LEU A 280 26.64 44.40 11.56
C LEU A 280 25.72 45.47 12.12
N VAL A 281 25.04 45.20 13.24
CA VAL A 281 24.04 46.12 13.80
C VAL A 281 24.24 46.33 15.29
N THR A 282 24.05 47.57 15.72
CA THR A 282 24.10 47.97 17.14
C THR A 282 22.73 48.41 17.65
N ARG A 283 22.49 48.24 18.96
CA ARG A 283 21.23 48.62 19.59
C ARG A 283 21.03 50.14 19.47
N GLY A 284 19.87 50.55 18.95
CA GLY A 284 19.51 51.94 18.69
C GLY A 284 19.80 52.42 17.27
N GLN A 285 20.43 51.60 16.42
CA GLN A 285 20.75 51.97 15.04
C GLN A 285 19.49 52.10 14.18
N PRO A 286 19.29 53.22 13.45
CA PRO A 286 18.19 53.35 12.49
C PRO A 286 18.46 52.49 11.24
N VAL A 287 17.45 51.74 10.81
CA VAL A 287 17.53 50.80 9.68
C VAL A 287 16.24 50.86 8.85
N LYS A 288 16.32 50.52 7.56
CA LYS A 288 15.15 50.36 6.69
C LYS A 288 14.88 48.87 6.50
N VAL A 289 13.65 48.46 6.72
CA VAL A 289 13.27 47.03 6.73
C VAL A 289 12.04 46.80 5.86
N LYS A 290 12.08 45.72 5.06
CA LYS A 290 10.93 45.22 4.32
C LYS A 290 10.24 44.13 5.13
N ILE A 291 8.92 44.21 5.25
CA ILE A 291 8.14 43.14 5.87
C ILE A 291 8.04 41.99 4.87
N ILE A 292 8.63 40.83 5.18
CA ILE A 292 8.52 39.64 4.31
C ILE A 292 7.27 38.84 4.66
N LYS A 293 7.02 38.67 5.97
CA LYS A 293 6.00 37.74 6.45
C LYS A 293 5.39 38.24 7.76
N ILE A 294 4.06 38.24 7.83
CA ILE A 294 3.30 38.49 9.06
C ILE A 294 2.60 37.19 9.44
N GLU A 295 2.97 36.61 10.59
CA GLU A 295 2.32 35.44 11.18
C GLU A 295 1.76 35.80 12.56
N GLY A 296 0.48 36.19 12.59
CA GLY A 296 -0.18 36.68 13.81
C GLY A 296 0.58 37.88 14.39
N SER A 297 1.10 37.73 15.62
CA SER A 297 1.87 38.79 16.31
C SER A 297 3.36 38.83 15.94
N ARG A 298 3.88 37.92 15.10
CA ARG A 298 5.30 37.86 14.73
C ARG A 298 5.50 38.40 13.32
N ILE A 299 6.43 39.34 13.18
CA ILE A 299 6.73 40.00 11.90
C ILE A 299 8.18 39.67 11.50
N GLY A 300 8.33 38.98 10.38
CA GLY A 300 9.62 38.69 9.75
C GLY A 300 10.05 39.84 8.85
N LEU A 301 11.22 40.40 9.15
CA LEU A 301 11.79 41.56 8.46
C LEU A 301 13.04 41.16 7.68
N SER A 302 13.32 41.91 6.61
CA SER A 302 14.57 41.81 5.86
C SER A 302 15.19 43.18 5.64
N MET A 303 16.49 43.26 5.93
CA MET A 303 17.33 44.41 5.62
C MET A 303 18.03 44.23 4.27
N LYS A 304 18.32 42.98 3.86
CA LYS A 304 19.00 42.70 2.59
C LYS A 304 18.19 43.11 1.35
N ASP A 305 16.86 43.06 1.42
CA ASP A 305 16.00 43.38 0.28
C ASP A 305 15.79 44.89 0.11
N VAL A 306 16.41 45.72 0.97
CA VAL A 306 16.24 47.18 0.98
C VAL A 306 17.60 47.85 1.00
N ASP A 307 17.81 48.76 0.06
CA ASP A 307 18.95 49.67 0.11
C ASP A 307 18.80 50.62 1.31
N GLN A 308 19.71 50.50 2.29
CA GLN A 308 19.66 51.24 3.54
C GLN A 308 19.80 52.76 3.34
N GLU A 309 20.52 53.21 2.32
CA GLU A 309 20.69 54.64 2.02
C GLU A 309 19.47 55.18 1.27
N THR A 310 19.12 54.55 0.14
CA THR A 310 18.10 55.11 -0.78
C THR A 310 16.67 54.67 -0.46
N GLY A 311 16.48 53.59 0.29
CA GLY A 311 15.16 52.99 0.57
C GLY A 311 14.51 52.30 -0.63
N ARG A 312 15.28 52.06 -1.71
CA ARG A 312 14.81 51.32 -2.88
C ARG A 312 14.71 49.82 -2.57
N ASP A 313 13.65 49.20 -3.06
CA ASP A 313 13.43 47.76 -2.97
C ASP A 313 14.35 47.04 -3.97
N LEU A 314 15.30 46.26 -3.46
CA LEU A 314 16.29 45.53 -4.25
C LEU A 314 15.71 44.22 -4.83
N ALA A 315 14.61 43.70 -4.26
CA ALA A 315 13.98 42.44 -4.68
C ALA A 315 12.45 42.59 -4.90
N PRO A 316 12.01 43.17 -6.03
CA PRO A 316 10.59 43.47 -6.29
C PRO A 316 9.71 42.26 -6.68
N GLN A 317 10.27 41.07 -6.91
CA GLN A 317 9.57 39.93 -7.54
C GLN A 317 8.77 38.99 -6.61
N ALA A 318 8.67 39.26 -5.30
CA ALA A 318 7.93 38.39 -4.37
C ALA A 318 6.42 38.73 -4.21
N ARG A 319 5.83 39.54 -5.09
CA ARG A 319 4.44 40.02 -4.95
C ARG A 319 3.36 39.05 -5.46
N ILE A 320 3.71 37.80 -5.80
CA ILE A 320 2.77 36.80 -6.31
C ILE A 320 3.08 35.43 -5.69
N GLN A 321 2.63 35.20 -4.45
CA GLN A 321 2.24 33.89 -3.91
C GLN A 321 1.76 34.04 -2.45
N SER A 322 0.51 34.43 -2.28
CA SER A 322 -0.31 34.05 -1.11
C SER A 322 -1.76 34.36 -1.45
N GLY A 323 -2.61 33.34 -1.31
CA GLY A 323 -3.91 33.27 -1.96
C GLY A 323 -4.99 34.17 -1.37
N ALA A 324 -5.83 34.65 -2.28
CA ALA A 324 -7.28 34.87 -2.18
C ALA A 324 -7.64 35.85 -3.29
N ASN A 325 -8.43 35.39 -4.29
CA ASN A 325 -9.41 36.14 -5.08
C ASN A 325 -9.71 35.40 -6.39
N SER A 326 -10.74 34.55 -6.34
CA SER A 326 -11.69 34.45 -7.45
C SER A 326 -12.95 35.16 -6.99
N GLU A 327 -12.98 36.48 -7.19
CA GLU A 327 -14.22 37.21 -7.40
C GLU A 327 -14.27 37.61 -8.86
N GLN A 328 -15.40 37.29 -9.47
CA GLN A 328 -15.71 37.54 -10.86
C GLN A 328 -16.53 38.83 -10.94
N LEU A 329 -16.03 39.83 -11.67
CA LEU A 329 -16.78 41.04 -12.00
C LEU A 329 -16.64 41.39 -13.50
N GLY A 330 -17.71 41.06 -14.23
CA GLY A 330 -18.33 41.80 -15.33
C GLY A 330 -17.52 42.66 -16.30
N GLY A 331 -17.34 42.14 -17.52
CA GLY A 331 -17.89 42.68 -18.78
C GLY A 331 -17.64 44.13 -19.23
N SER A 332 -16.92 44.28 -20.35
CA SER A 332 -17.42 45.06 -21.51
C SER A 332 -16.58 44.86 -22.80
N LYS A 333 -17.32 44.47 -23.84
CA LYS A 333 -17.29 44.90 -25.27
C LYS A 333 -16.05 44.74 -26.17
N ASP A 334 -16.40 44.40 -27.41
CA ASP A 334 -15.66 44.41 -28.69
C ASP A 334 -14.62 43.29 -28.87
N GLY A 335 -14.57 42.45 -29.92
CA GLY A 335 -15.32 42.26 -31.16
C GLY A 335 -14.49 41.32 -32.07
N TYR A 336 -15.16 40.51 -32.93
CA TYR A 336 -14.62 39.63 -34.00
C TYR A 336 -13.86 38.36 -33.54
N GLY A 337 -14.09 37.12 -34.01
CA GLY A 337 -14.97 36.49 -35.00
C GLY A 337 -14.36 35.14 -35.46
N LEU A 338 -15.21 34.12 -35.70
CA LEU A 338 -15.00 32.87 -36.51
C LEU A 338 -14.06 31.77 -35.93
N ILE A 339 -14.33 30.44 -35.87
CA ILE A 339 -15.19 29.49 -36.63
C ILE A 339 -15.63 28.29 -35.76
N ASP A 340 -16.87 27.85 -36.04
CA ASP A 340 -17.69 26.66 -35.74
C ASP A 340 -17.04 25.29 -35.40
N ASP A 341 -17.57 24.59 -34.38
CA ASP A 341 -18.00 23.18 -34.54
C ASP A 341 -19.07 22.79 -33.49
N LYS A 342 -20.20 22.25 -33.98
CA LYS A 342 -21.48 22.11 -33.26
C LYS A 342 -21.61 20.79 -32.49
N VAL A 343 -22.05 20.86 -31.23
CA VAL A 343 -22.76 19.78 -30.52
C VAL A 343 -24.24 20.15 -30.42
N LEU A 344 -25.11 19.24 -30.88
CA LEU A 344 -26.57 19.39 -30.87
C LEU A 344 -27.13 19.25 -29.44
N VAL A 345 -27.84 20.28 -28.98
CA VAL A 345 -28.65 20.28 -27.76
C VAL A 345 -30.11 20.09 -28.18
N PHE A 346 -30.74 19.01 -27.70
CA PHE A 346 -32.21 18.89 -27.74
C PHE A 346 -32.78 19.70 -26.57
N GLU A 347 -33.55 20.74 -26.90
CA GLU A 347 -34.34 21.52 -25.96
C GLU A 347 -35.57 20.73 -25.48
N GLY A 348 -35.84 20.78 -24.18
CA GLY A 348 -37.01 20.16 -23.56
C GLY A 348 -37.05 20.40 -22.05
N ASP A 349 -37.66 21.52 -21.68
CA ASP A 349 -38.23 21.92 -20.40
C ASP A 349 -37.35 22.52 -19.27
N MET A 350 -37.83 23.66 -18.78
CA MET A 350 -37.16 24.59 -17.86
C MET A 350 -37.22 24.09 -16.40
N SER A 351 -36.05 23.80 -15.82
CA SER A 351 -35.85 23.86 -14.38
C SER A 351 -34.42 24.34 -14.06
N ASN A 352 -34.32 25.38 -13.23
CA ASN A 352 -33.10 26.11 -12.85
C ASN A 352 -31.84 25.22 -12.64
N PRO A 353 -30.66 25.60 -13.16
CA PRO A 353 -29.41 24.91 -12.83
C PRO A 353 -28.91 25.34 -11.44
N ARG A 354 -29.06 24.47 -10.44
CA ARG A 354 -28.27 24.57 -9.19
C ARG A 354 -26.82 24.21 -9.52
N GLY A 355 -25.93 25.20 -9.50
CA GLY A 355 -24.49 24.99 -9.57
C GLY A 355 -24.02 24.10 -8.41
N THR A 356 -23.08 23.20 -8.68
CA THR A 356 -22.43 22.34 -7.69
C THR A 356 -21.69 23.17 -6.63
N ARG A 357 -22.30 23.34 -5.46
CA ARG A 357 -21.73 24.02 -4.28
C ARG A 357 -20.79 23.09 -3.50
N LYS A 358 -19.74 23.65 -2.92
CA LYS A 358 -18.71 22.94 -2.14
C LYS A 358 -19.30 22.54 -0.77
N ARG A 359 -19.43 21.24 -0.49
CA ARG A 359 -19.92 20.72 0.82
C ARG A 359 -18.90 21.06 1.91
N MET A 360 -19.30 21.85 2.91
CA MET A 360 -18.44 22.19 4.06
C MET A 360 -18.39 21.03 5.08
N THR A 361 -17.27 20.87 5.77
CA THR A 361 -17.09 19.80 6.78
C THR A 361 -17.86 20.11 8.08
N SER A 362 -18.14 19.10 8.90
CA SER A 362 -18.92 19.28 10.15
C SER A 362 -18.29 20.25 11.16
N PRO A 363 -16.94 20.34 11.32
CA PRO A 363 -16.32 21.36 12.18
C PRO A 363 -16.45 22.77 11.61
N GLU A 364 -16.25 22.95 10.30
CA GLU A 364 -16.36 24.25 9.63
C GLU A 364 -17.79 24.81 9.71
N ARG A 365 -18.81 23.95 9.52
CA ARG A 365 -20.23 24.34 9.71
C ARG A 365 -20.52 24.74 11.16
N TRP A 366 -19.97 24.02 12.13
CA TRP A 366 -20.15 24.35 13.55
C TRP A 366 -19.47 25.67 13.92
N GLU A 367 -18.22 25.90 13.48
CA GLU A 367 -17.50 27.15 13.68
C GLU A 367 -18.22 28.33 13.04
N ILE A 368 -18.69 28.19 11.79
CA ILE A 368 -19.44 29.25 11.11
C ILE A 368 -20.78 29.52 11.81
N ARG A 369 -21.48 28.49 12.32
CA ARG A 369 -22.68 28.68 13.16
C ARG A 369 -22.35 29.42 14.46
N GLN A 370 -21.21 29.16 15.11
CA GLN A 370 -20.77 29.92 16.28
C GLN A 370 -20.37 31.36 15.93
N LEU A 371 -19.77 31.59 14.76
CA LEU A 371 -19.44 32.92 14.25
C LEU A 371 -20.72 33.73 13.93
N ILE A 372 -21.76 33.08 13.40
CA ILE A 372 -23.08 33.70 13.19
C ILE A 372 -23.75 33.98 14.54
N ALA A 373 -23.74 33.02 15.47
CA ALA A 373 -24.35 33.17 16.80
C ALA A 373 -23.65 34.25 17.67
N SER A 374 -22.35 34.44 17.49
CA SER A 374 -21.58 35.52 18.13
C SER A 374 -21.70 36.87 17.41
N GLY A 375 -22.39 36.92 16.26
CA GLY A 375 -22.61 38.13 15.46
C GLY A 375 -21.39 38.60 14.67
N VAL A 376 -20.33 37.79 14.61
CA VAL A 376 -19.09 38.08 13.87
C VAL A 376 -19.26 37.85 12.37
N ALA A 377 -20.06 36.85 11.98
CA ALA A 377 -20.44 36.58 10.59
C ALA A 377 -21.92 36.89 10.37
N LYS A 378 -22.28 37.47 9.20
CA LYS A 378 -23.68 37.68 8.85
C LYS A 378 -24.26 36.41 8.23
N ALA A 379 -25.48 36.05 8.61
CA ALA A 379 -26.18 34.89 8.05
C ALA A 379 -26.35 34.98 6.52
N SER A 380 -26.47 36.20 5.98
CA SER A 380 -26.53 36.49 4.55
C SER A 380 -25.31 36.05 3.74
N ASP A 381 -24.14 35.94 4.40
CA ASP A 381 -22.88 35.60 3.74
C ASP A 381 -22.77 34.07 3.51
N TYR A 382 -23.65 33.28 4.17
CA TYR A 382 -23.70 31.82 4.08
C TYR A 382 -25.15 31.32 3.84
N PRO A 383 -25.71 31.52 2.63
CA PRO A 383 -27.09 31.20 2.31
C PRO A 383 -27.47 29.71 2.49
N ASP A 384 -26.49 28.78 2.43
CA ASP A 384 -26.70 27.35 2.71
C ASP A 384 -27.00 27.05 4.19
N LEU A 385 -26.67 27.96 5.11
CA LEU A 385 -26.96 27.88 6.54
C LEU A 385 -28.16 28.75 6.95
N ASP A 386 -28.51 29.73 6.12
CA ASP A 386 -29.61 30.68 6.33
C ASP A 386 -30.99 30.05 5.99
N GLU A 387 -31.05 29.14 5.01
CA GLU A 387 -32.25 28.30 4.77
C GLU A 387 -32.55 27.39 5.99
N ASP A 388 -31.52 26.75 6.56
CA ASP A 388 -31.65 25.95 7.79
C ASP A 388 -32.05 26.80 9.00
N TYR A 389 -31.47 27.99 9.14
CA TYR A 389 -31.74 28.90 10.25
C TYR A 389 -33.17 29.49 10.18
N ASN A 390 -33.63 29.90 9.00
CA ASN A 390 -35.00 30.39 8.80
C ASN A 390 -36.05 29.27 8.88
N ALA A 391 -35.71 28.03 8.51
CA ALA A 391 -36.58 26.87 8.71
C ALA A 391 -36.82 26.57 10.20
N THR A 392 -35.81 26.77 11.07
CA THR A 392 -35.97 26.62 12.54
C THR A 392 -36.82 27.71 13.19
N LEU A 393 -36.90 28.91 12.60
CA LEU A 393 -37.73 30.01 13.10
C LEU A 393 -39.21 29.90 12.69
N ASN A 394 -39.50 29.24 11.56
CA ASN A 394 -40.84 29.19 10.97
C ASN A 394 -41.63 27.90 11.32
N GLY A 395 -41.03 26.92 11.99
CA GLY A 395 -41.75 25.75 12.52
C GLY A 395 -42.31 24.77 11.48
N GLU A 396 -41.95 24.88 10.20
CA GLU A 396 -42.48 24.06 9.09
C GLU A 396 -41.44 23.13 8.42
N GLY A 397 -40.25 22.97 9.00
CA GLY A 397 -39.24 22.04 8.48
C GLY A 397 -39.12 20.77 9.31
N GLU A 398 -39.40 19.60 8.75
CA GLU A 398 -38.81 18.36 9.26
C GLU A 398 -37.29 18.49 9.09
N MET A 399 -36.61 18.76 10.20
CA MET A 399 -35.16 18.69 10.30
C MET A 399 -34.73 17.23 10.05
N GLU A 400 -34.35 16.88 8.83
CA GLU A 400 -33.25 15.93 8.66
C GLU A 400 -31.96 16.69 9.03
N LEU A 401 -31.77 16.92 10.32
CA LEU A 401 -30.42 17.02 10.85
C LEU A 401 -29.73 15.74 10.36
N GLU A 402 -28.73 15.86 9.49
CA GLU A 402 -27.76 14.79 9.30
C GLU A 402 -27.11 14.58 10.67
N GLU A 403 -27.75 13.81 11.54
CA GLU A 403 -27.15 13.31 12.77
C GLU A 403 -25.85 12.63 12.35
N ASP A 404 -24.74 12.96 13.01
CA ASP A 404 -23.49 12.22 12.86
C ASP A 404 -23.73 10.79 13.39
N VAL A 405 -24.29 9.93 12.53
CA VAL A 405 -24.62 8.54 12.83
C VAL A 405 -23.29 7.79 12.95
N ASP A 406 -22.84 7.59 14.19
CA ASP A 406 -21.71 6.69 14.47
C ASP A 406 -22.22 5.25 14.41
N ILE A 407 -21.49 4.37 13.75
CA ILE A 407 -21.86 2.97 13.58
C ILE A 407 -20.94 2.12 14.44
N GLU A 408 -21.53 1.15 15.14
CA GLU A 408 -20.80 0.13 15.87
C GLU A 408 -21.03 -1.24 15.23
N LEU A 409 -20.03 -2.12 15.37
CA LEU A 409 -20.17 -3.54 15.06
C LEU A 409 -21.08 -4.21 16.08
N ARG A 410 -21.89 -5.16 15.63
CA ARG A 410 -22.59 -6.09 16.50
C ARG A 410 -21.64 -7.23 16.85
N GLU A 411 -21.41 -7.45 18.15
CA GLU A 411 -20.50 -8.49 18.68
C GLU A 411 -21.21 -9.85 18.91
N GLU A 412 -22.45 -10.01 18.45
CA GLU A 412 -23.21 -11.25 18.59
C GLU A 412 -22.73 -12.27 17.55
N GLU A 413 -22.28 -13.44 18.02
CA GLU A 413 -21.86 -14.54 17.16
C GLU A 413 -23.07 -15.23 16.50
N PRO A 414 -22.92 -15.81 15.29
CA PRO A 414 -23.97 -16.62 14.70
C PRO A 414 -24.35 -17.79 15.63
N PRO A 415 -25.64 -18.11 15.81
CA PRO A 415 -26.07 -19.15 16.75
C PRO A 415 -25.41 -20.52 16.52
N PHE A 416 -25.21 -20.91 15.26
CA PHE A 416 -24.56 -22.17 14.89
C PHE A 416 -23.04 -22.18 15.10
N LEU A 417 -22.40 -21.04 15.35
CA LEU A 417 -20.96 -20.91 15.61
C LEU A 417 -20.63 -20.57 17.07
N ALA A 418 -21.64 -20.43 17.93
CA ALA A 418 -21.49 -19.97 19.31
C ALA A 418 -20.39 -20.73 20.06
N GLY A 419 -19.36 -20.01 20.50
CA GLY A 419 -18.23 -20.54 21.29
C GLY A 419 -17.06 -21.13 20.49
N GLN A 420 -17.17 -21.32 19.17
CA GLN A 420 -16.06 -21.82 18.33
C GLN A 420 -15.17 -20.69 17.79
N THR A 421 -15.73 -19.50 17.59
CA THR A 421 -15.09 -18.34 16.96
C THR A 421 -14.05 -17.67 17.86
N LYS A 422 -14.27 -17.62 19.19
CA LYS A 422 -13.26 -17.10 20.13
C LYS A 422 -12.00 -17.96 20.23
N GLN A 423 -12.13 -19.28 20.21
CA GLN A 423 -10.99 -20.20 20.15
C GLN A 423 -10.21 -20.05 18.83
N SER A 424 -10.90 -19.74 17.74
CA SER A 424 -10.27 -19.54 16.43
C SER A 424 -9.36 -18.31 16.39
N LEU A 425 -9.69 -17.24 17.13
CA LEU A 425 -8.85 -16.04 17.22
C LEU A 425 -7.49 -16.30 17.90
N GLU A 426 -7.39 -17.32 18.74
CA GLU A 426 -6.15 -17.70 19.45
C GLU A 426 -5.23 -18.58 18.59
N LEU A 427 -5.77 -19.26 17.58
CA LEU A 427 -5.00 -20.11 16.68
C LEU A 427 -4.20 -19.26 15.69
N SER A 428 -2.87 -19.47 15.69
CA SER A 428 -1.95 -18.77 14.80
C SER A 428 -2.19 -19.13 13.33
N PRO A 429 -2.01 -18.20 12.37
CA PRO A 429 -2.10 -18.51 10.94
C PRO A 429 -1.19 -19.67 10.56
N ILE A 430 -1.55 -20.42 9.49
CA ILE A 430 -0.65 -21.48 9.00
C ILE A 430 0.68 -20.86 8.62
N ARG A 431 1.75 -21.42 9.19
CA ARG A 431 3.11 -21.08 8.81
C ARG A 431 3.38 -21.64 7.41
N VAL A 432 3.44 -20.74 6.42
CA VAL A 432 3.80 -21.09 5.04
C VAL A 432 5.27 -21.48 4.92
N VAL A 433 6.11 -21.03 5.86
CA VAL A 433 7.55 -21.30 5.92
C VAL A 433 7.87 -22.27 7.05
N LYS A 434 8.62 -23.34 6.75
CA LYS A 434 9.03 -24.37 7.71
C LYS A 434 9.95 -23.82 8.81
N ALA A 435 10.93 -23.01 8.44
CA ALA A 435 11.89 -22.36 9.33
C ALA A 435 11.84 -20.82 9.13
N PRO A 436 11.08 -20.07 9.96
CA PRO A 436 10.96 -18.62 9.80
C PRO A 436 12.28 -17.87 10.01
N ASP A 437 13.16 -18.39 10.87
CA ASP A 437 14.48 -17.82 11.14
C ASP A 437 15.59 -18.38 10.21
N GLY A 438 15.19 -19.20 9.22
CA GLY A 438 16.08 -19.84 8.26
C GLY A 438 16.83 -18.84 7.36
N SER A 439 17.92 -19.31 6.75
CA SER A 439 18.72 -18.51 5.81
C SER A 439 17.91 -18.08 4.59
N MET A 440 17.06 -18.97 4.05
CA MET A 440 16.23 -18.71 2.88
C MET A 440 15.16 -17.64 3.15
N ASN A 441 14.54 -17.66 4.32
CA ASN A 441 13.50 -16.66 4.65
C ASN A 441 14.10 -15.27 4.85
N ARG A 442 15.29 -15.18 5.48
CA ARG A 442 16.03 -13.93 5.59
C ARG A 442 16.41 -13.37 4.21
N ALA A 443 16.86 -14.23 3.29
CA ALA A 443 17.16 -13.83 1.92
C ALA A 443 15.91 -13.35 1.17
N ALA A 444 14.73 -13.97 1.37
CA ALA A 444 13.47 -13.50 0.79
C ALA A 444 13.09 -12.08 1.28
N MET A 445 13.21 -11.82 2.58
CA MET A 445 12.91 -10.51 3.19
C MET A 445 13.92 -9.43 2.77
N ALA A 446 15.20 -9.79 2.73
CA ALA A 446 16.26 -8.90 2.25
C ALA A 446 16.08 -8.58 0.76
N GLY A 447 15.81 -9.58 -0.08
CA GLY A 447 15.57 -9.43 -1.51
C GLY A 447 14.38 -8.50 -1.81
N ALA A 448 13.28 -8.62 -1.07
CA ALA A 448 12.13 -7.73 -1.21
C ALA A 448 12.48 -6.26 -0.87
N THR A 449 13.31 -6.05 0.15
CA THR A 449 13.77 -4.71 0.57
C THR A 449 14.73 -4.13 -0.47
N LEU A 450 15.75 -4.90 -0.90
CA LEU A 450 16.71 -4.48 -1.91
C LEU A 450 16.05 -4.19 -3.26
N ALA A 451 15.04 -4.98 -3.66
CA ALA A 451 14.26 -4.71 -4.87
C ALA A 451 13.49 -3.40 -4.79
N LYS A 452 12.98 -3.05 -3.61
CA LYS A 452 12.31 -1.77 -3.34
C LYS A 452 13.32 -0.61 -3.40
N ASP A 453 14.48 -0.75 -2.78
CA ASP A 453 15.52 0.28 -2.78
C ASP A 453 16.03 0.55 -4.21
N ARG A 454 16.28 -0.52 -4.99
CA ARG A 454 16.63 -0.42 -6.42
C ARG A 454 15.57 0.33 -7.24
N LYS A 455 14.29 0.13 -6.91
CA LYS A 455 13.16 0.82 -7.57
C LYS A 455 13.12 2.30 -7.23
N GLU A 456 13.32 2.66 -5.96
CA GLU A 456 13.34 4.05 -5.51
C GLU A 456 14.52 4.81 -6.12
N LEU A 457 15.72 4.22 -6.08
CA LEU A 457 16.93 4.79 -6.68
C LEU A 457 16.77 5.00 -8.18
N ARG A 458 16.21 4.02 -8.91
CA ARG A 458 15.91 4.17 -10.34
C ARG A 458 14.85 5.24 -10.62
N SER A 459 13.81 5.33 -9.78
CA SER A 459 12.79 6.38 -9.93
C SER A 459 13.40 7.76 -9.76
N GLN A 460 14.37 7.89 -8.85
CA GLN A 460 15.11 9.11 -8.61
C GLN A 460 16.04 9.43 -9.78
N GLU A 461 16.86 8.48 -10.24
CA GLU A 461 17.71 8.65 -11.43
C GLU A 461 16.91 9.03 -12.69
N ALA A 462 15.72 8.45 -12.87
CA ALA A 462 14.85 8.79 -13.99
C ALA A 462 14.26 10.19 -13.85
N GLN A 463 13.92 10.62 -12.62
CA GLN A 463 13.49 11.99 -12.35
C GLN A 463 14.63 12.98 -12.56
N ASP A 464 15.84 12.64 -12.12
CA ASP A 464 17.04 13.47 -12.29
C ASP A 464 17.43 13.58 -13.75
N LYS A 465 17.44 12.47 -14.51
CA LYS A 465 17.63 12.49 -15.97
C LYS A 465 16.54 13.28 -16.69
N ALA A 466 15.28 13.14 -16.29
CA ALA A 466 14.19 13.93 -16.86
C ALA A 466 14.32 15.43 -16.52
N ALA A 467 14.82 15.77 -15.32
CA ALA A 467 15.12 17.13 -14.92
C ALA A 467 16.32 17.71 -15.68
N GLU A 468 17.35 16.91 -15.93
CA GLU A 468 18.51 17.27 -16.76
C GLU A 468 18.17 17.42 -18.25
N GLU A 469 17.34 16.54 -18.81
CA GLU A 469 16.85 16.68 -20.19
C GLU A 469 15.90 17.88 -20.32
N GLY A 470 15.08 18.12 -19.30
CA GLY A 470 14.22 19.30 -19.19
C GLY A 470 15.02 20.60 -19.08
N SER A 471 16.20 20.58 -18.45
CA SER A 471 17.09 21.75 -18.35
C SER A 471 17.96 21.96 -19.60
N LYS A 472 18.25 20.91 -20.38
CA LYS A 472 18.94 21.00 -21.68
C LYS A 472 18.07 21.53 -22.81
N LEU A 473 16.74 21.45 -22.70
CA LEU A 473 15.79 21.96 -23.70
C LEU A 473 15.33 23.39 -23.37
N ASP A 474 16.27 24.34 -23.35
CA ASP A 474 15.93 25.76 -23.36
C ASP A 474 15.54 26.20 -24.79
N LEU A 475 14.27 26.02 -25.13
CA LEU A 475 13.67 26.41 -26.41
C LEU A 475 13.84 27.92 -26.71
N SER A 476 14.12 28.75 -25.70
CA SER A 476 14.41 30.18 -25.87
C SER A 476 15.83 30.45 -26.35
N ALA A 477 16.80 29.61 -26.01
CA ALA A 477 18.20 29.84 -26.36
C ALA A 477 18.47 29.66 -27.86
N GLN A 478 17.74 28.74 -28.52
CA GLN A 478 17.86 28.51 -29.98
C GLN A 478 17.32 29.67 -30.83
N TRP A 479 16.48 30.54 -30.27
CA TRP A 479 15.90 31.70 -30.97
C TRP A 479 16.79 32.94 -30.98
N HIS A 480 17.77 33.02 -30.06
CA HIS A 480 18.62 34.19 -29.88
C HIS A 480 20.03 34.03 -30.47
N ASP A 481 20.34 32.93 -31.15
CA ASP A 481 21.62 32.72 -31.82
C ASP A 481 21.59 33.18 -33.30
N PRO A 482 22.24 34.30 -33.64
CA PRO A 482 22.30 34.82 -35.01
C PRO A 482 23.25 34.03 -35.94
N MET A 483 23.99 33.03 -35.46
CA MET A 483 24.94 32.23 -36.25
C MET A 483 24.46 30.80 -36.59
N ALA A 484 23.27 30.38 -36.14
CA ALA A 484 22.76 29.04 -36.44
C ALA A 484 22.45 28.85 -37.95
N HIS A 485 23.00 27.80 -38.55
CA HIS A 485 22.87 27.47 -39.98
C HIS A 485 21.38 27.23 -40.38
N PRO A 486 20.96 27.59 -41.60
CA PRO A 486 19.55 27.50 -42.02
C PRO A 486 18.92 26.10 -41.95
N ASP A 487 19.73 25.05 -42.05
CA ASP A 487 19.27 23.65 -42.01
C ASP A 487 18.97 23.13 -40.59
N GLU A 488 19.37 23.86 -39.55
CA GLU A 488 19.15 23.49 -38.14
C GLU A 488 17.93 24.18 -37.52
N LYS A 489 17.33 25.17 -38.20
CA LYS A 489 16.12 25.88 -37.75
C LYS A 489 14.87 25.07 -38.10
N LYS A 490 14.56 24.03 -37.32
CA LYS A 490 13.31 23.28 -37.46
C LYS A 490 12.13 24.04 -36.87
N PHE A 491 11.06 24.23 -37.65
CA PHE A 491 9.83 24.88 -37.22
C PHE A 491 9.11 24.08 -36.12
N ALA A 492 8.59 24.78 -35.11
CA ALA A 492 7.81 24.18 -34.02
C ALA A 492 6.53 23.47 -34.49
N SER A 493 6.02 23.79 -35.68
CA SER A 493 4.90 23.11 -36.33
C SER A 493 5.30 21.74 -36.90
N ASP A 494 6.52 21.61 -37.43
CA ASP A 494 7.01 20.35 -38.03
C ASP A 494 7.40 19.31 -36.97
N LEU A 495 7.82 19.76 -35.79
CA LEU A 495 7.97 18.89 -34.61
C LEU A 495 6.63 18.40 -34.03
N ARG A 496 5.52 19.10 -34.29
CA ARG A 496 4.16 18.64 -33.93
C ARG A 496 3.56 17.69 -34.96
N SER A 497 3.83 17.89 -36.26
CA SER A 497 3.34 17.01 -37.33
C SER A 497 4.10 15.68 -37.42
N ILE A 498 5.41 15.66 -37.11
CA ILE A 498 6.18 14.40 -37.00
C ILE A 498 5.72 13.56 -35.78
N LYS A 499 5.14 14.18 -34.75
CA LYS A 499 4.50 13.47 -33.61
C LYS A 499 3.11 12.90 -33.92
N ALA A 500 2.53 13.20 -35.09
CA ALA A 500 1.18 12.75 -35.46
C ALA A 500 1.15 11.42 -36.24
N ASN A 501 2.30 10.77 -36.49
CA ASN A 501 2.39 9.48 -37.18
C ASN A 501 3.01 8.39 -36.27
N PRO A 502 2.21 7.65 -35.48
CA PRO A 502 2.71 6.79 -34.39
C PRO A 502 2.89 5.33 -34.84
N ALA A 503 3.66 5.07 -35.91
CA ALA A 503 3.79 3.71 -36.45
C ALA A 503 5.05 2.93 -35.98
N ASN A 504 5.89 3.46 -35.10
CA ASN A 504 6.98 2.70 -34.46
C ASN A 504 7.32 3.32 -33.08
N GLU A 505 6.68 2.82 -32.01
CA GLU A 505 6.89 3.29 -30.64
C GLU A 505 8.24 2.89 -30.04
N SER A 506 8.70 3.73 -29.13
CA SER A 506 9.82 3.62 -28.18
C SER A 506 9.62 2.52 -27.15
N VAL A 507 9.72 1.29 -27.63
CA VAL A 507 10.02 0.12 -26.80
C VAL A 507 11.49 0.25 -26.28
N PRO A 508 11.83 -0.11 -25.02
CA PRO A 508 13.22 -0.14 -24.54
C PRO A 508 14.15 -0.86 -25.52
N GLU A 509 15.41 -0.44 -25.68
CA GLU A 509 16.34 -1.02 -26.67
C GLU A 509 16.36 -2.56 -26.64
N TRP A 510 16.38 -3.15 -25.45
CA TRP A 510 16.35 -4.60 -25.24
C TRP A 510 15.04 -5.26 -25.70
N LYS A 511 13.89 -4.58 -25.56
CA LYS A 511 12.59 -5.07 -26.07
C LYS A 511 12.44 -4.84 -27.58
N LYS A 512 13.14 -3.85 -28.17
CA LYS A 512 13.19 -3.65 -29.63
C LYS A 512 14.04 -4.69 -30.32
N ALA A 513 15.22 -5.00 -29.76
CA ALA A 513 16.11 -6.05 -30.26
C ALA A 513 15.42 -7.42 -30.32
N THR A 514 14.44 -7.65 -29.44
CA THR A 514 13.63 -8.88 -29.39
C THR A 514 12.35 -8.83 -30.24
N GLN A 515 12.02 -7.71 -30.88
CA GLN A 515 10.85 -7.55 -31.76
C GLN A 515 11.20 -7.62 -33.24
N SER A 516 11.17 -8.83 -33.82
CA SER A 516 11.20 -9.02 -35.28
C SER A 516 9.80 -8.97 -35.90
N LYS A 517 9.70 -8.54 -37.18
CA LYS A 517 8.47 -8.06 -37.84
C LYS A 517 7.62 -9.09 -38.59
N ASP A 518 8.03 -10.35 -38.72
CA ASP A 518 7.23 -11.38 -39.38
C ASP A 518 7.52 -12.74 -38.78
N GLN A 519 6.50 -13.47 -38.28
CA GLN A 519 6.63 -14.91 -38.02
C GLN A 519 5.29 -15.64 -37.85
N SER A 520 5.24 -16.85 -38.41
CA SER A 520 4.14 -17.81 -38.33
C SER A 520 4.27 -18.71 -37.10
N PHE A 521 3.12 -19.09 -36.52
CA PHE A 521 3.04 -19.97 -35.36
C PHE A 521 3.62 -21.37 -35.62
N GLY A 522 4.54 -21.79 -34.75
CA GLY A 522 4.93 -23.20 -34.57
C GLY A 522 6.11 -23.69 -35.41
N ARG A 523 6.82 -24.69 -34.87
CA ARG A 523 7.92 -25.39 -35.55
C ARG A 523 7.35 -26.20 -36.71
N ARG A 524 7.72 -25.86 -37.96
CA ARG A 524 7.55 -26.79 -39.09
C ARG A 524 8.47 -27.97 -38.84
N THR A 525 7.87 -29.12 -38.52
CA THR A 525 8.57 -30.39 -38.36
C THR A 525 8.39 -31.18 -39.64
N ASP A 526 9.46 -31.78 -40.15
CA ASP A 526 9.42 -32.58 -41.38
C ASP A 526 8.78 -33.98 -41.17
N MET A 527 8.46 -34.32 -39.92
CA MET A 527 7.83 -35.59 -39.54
C MET A 527 6.31 -35.52 -39.68
N THR A 528 5.71 -36.60 -40.20
CA THR A 528 4.24 -36.74 -40.22
C THR A 528 3.68 -36.79 -38.79
N ILE A 529 2.46 -36.28 -38.58
CA ILE A 529 1.78 -36.26 -37.27
C ILE A 529 1.75 -37.65 -36.63
N LYS A 530 1.51 -38.70 -37.43
CA LYS A 530 1.51 -40.09 -36.95
C LYS A 530 2.87 -40.52 -36.42
N GLN A 531 3.97 -40.25 -37.14
CA GLN A 531 5.32 -40.56 -36.67
C GLN A 531 5.69 -39.79 -35.39
N GLN A 532 5.21 -38.55 -35.25
CA GLN A 532 5.40 -37.78 -34.01
C GLN A 532 4.68 -38.45 -32.83
N ARG A 533 3.42 -38.86 -33.01
CA ARG A 533 2.64 -39.56 -31.96
C ARG A 533 3.29 -40.88 -31.54
N GLU A 534 3.76 -41.67 -32.49
CA GLU A 534 4.43 -42.95 -32.24
C GLU A 534 5.81 -42.77 -31.55
N SER A 535 6.44 -41.61 -31.74
CA SER A 535 7.70 -41.28 -31.09
C SER A 535 7.56 -40.97 -29.60
N LEU A 536 6.36 -40.70 -29.08
CA LEU A 536 6.16 -40.31 -27.68
C LEU A 536 6.32 -41.52 -26.73
N PRO A 537 6.87 -41.34 -25.51
CA PRO A 537 7.07 -42.43 -24.54
C PRO A 537 5.81 -43.23 -24.23
N VAL A 538 4.67 -42.54 -24.10
CA VAL A 538 3.37 -43.16 -23.77
C VAL A 538 2.89 -44.17 -24.82
N TYR A 539 3.31 -44.04 -26.08
CA TYR A 539 2.86 -44.93 -27.16
C TYR A 539 3.27 -46.38 -26.91
N ARG A 540 4.48 -46.62 -26.36
CA ARG A 540 4.98 -47.96 -26.04
C ARG A 540 4.09 -48.70 -25.04
N PHE A 541 3.43 -47.94 -24.16
CA PHE A 541 2.60 -48.45 -23.07
C PHE A 541 1.10 -48.37 -23.39
N ARG A 542 0.72 -47.95 -24.60
CA ARG A 542 -0.69 -47.75 -25.00
C ARG A 542 -1.58 -48.96 -24.71
N SER A 543 -1.15 -50.15 -25.11
CA SER A 543 -1.94 -51.37 -24.96
C SER A 543 -2.12 -51.78 -23.49
N GLU A 544 -1.08 -51.58 -22.68
CA GLU A 544 -1.11 -51.86 -21.23
C GLU A 544 -1.98 -50.85 -20.49
N LEU A 545 -1.89 -49.58 -20.85
CA LEU A 545 -2.73 -48.51 -20.32
C LEU A 545 -4.22 -48.78 -20.57
N ILE A 546 -4.60 -49.13 -21.81
CA ILE A 546 -6.00 -49.43 -22.14
C ILE A 546 -6.50 -50.64 -21.34
N LYS A 547 -5.67 -51.67 -21.15
CA LYS A 547 -6.01 -52.82 -20.29
C LYS A 547 -6.19 -52.39 -18.83
N ALA A 548 -5.29 -51.59 -18.29
CA ALA A 548 -5.35 -51.08 -16.92
C ALA A 548 -6.60 -50.22 -16.69
N VAL A 549 -6.96 -49.35 -17.64
CA VAL A 549 -8.17 -48.52 -17.56
C VAL A 549 -9.42 -49.37 -17.69
N ARG A 550 -9.43 -50.45 -18.50
CA ARG A 550 -10.58 -51.37 -18.54
C ARG A 550 -10.78 -52.10 -17.21
N ALA A 551 -9.69 -52.60 -16.62
CA ALA A 551 -9.72 -53.39 -15.38
C ALA A 551 -10.06 -52.58 -14.13
N ASN A 552 -9.68 -51.30 -14.09
CA ASN A 552 -9.85 -50.45 -12.90
C ASN A 552 -10.87 -49.34 -13.13
N GLN A 553 -11.59 -48.97 -12.08
CA GLN A 553 -12.49 -47.81 -12.11
C GLN A 553 -11.72 -46.51 -11.91
N LEU A 554 -10.73 -46.53 -11.03
CA LEU A 554 -9.84 -45.41 -10.74
C LEU A 554 -8.38 -45.83 -10.96
N LEU A 555 -7.62 -45.00 -11.67
CA LEU A 555 -6.22 -45.27 -12.00
C LEU A 555 -5.39 -43.99 -11.83
N ILE A 556 -4.27 -44.07 -11.12
CA ILE A 556 -3.28 -42.99 -11.07
C ILE A 556 -2.26 -43.24 -12.17
N VAL A 557 -2.03 -42.26 -13.04
CA VAL A 557 -0.99 -42.32 -14.06
C VAL A 557 0.11 -41.32 -13.72
N VAL A 558 1.30 -41.83 -13.48
CA VAL A 558 2.50 -41.04 -13.21
C VAL A 558 3.36 -41.04 -14.45
N GLY A 559 3.91 -39.89 -14.81
CA GLY A 559 4.95 -39.83 -15.82
C GLY A 559 5.48 -38.43 -16.00
N ASP A 560 6.71 -38.31 -16.51
CA ASP A 560 7.34 -37.01 -16.68
C ASP A 560 6.55 -36.11 -17.63
N THR A 561 6.73 -34.80 -17.49
CA THR A 561 6.19 -33.81 -18.42
C THR A 561 6.80 -34.01 -19.81
N GLY A 562 5.98 -33.91 -20.87
CA GLY A 562 6.43 -34.22 -22.24
C GLY A 562 6.35 -35.70 -22.65
N SER A 563 5.94 -36.61 -21.76
CA SER A 563 5.72 -38.03 -22.09
C SER A 563 4.50 -38.30 -22.99
N GLY A 564 3.65 -37.30 -23.19
CA GLY A 564 2.42 -37.40 -24.00
C GLY A 564 1.16 -37.77 -23.22
N LYS A 565 1.16 -37.69 -21.87
CA LYS A 565 -0.01 -38.02 -21.03
C LYS A 565 -1.27 -37.28 -21.49
N THR A 566 -1.24 -35.96 -21.42
CA THR A 566 -2.37 -35.07 -21.69
C THR A 566 -2.88 -35.14 -23.13
N THR A 567 -1.97 -35.25 -24.08
CA THR A 567 -2.31 -35.22 -25.52
C THR A 567 -2.78 -36.58 -26.00
N GLN A 568 -2.14 -37.68 -25.58
CA GLN A 568 -2.40 -39.00 -26.16
C GLN A 568 -3.38 -39.88 -25.36
N LEU A 569 -3.46 -39.76 -24.02
CA LEU A 569 -4.35 -40.62 -23.22
C LEU A 569 -5.80 -40.48 -23.66
N THR A 570 -6.28 -39.24 -23.79
CA THR A 570 -7.65 -38.95 -24.22
C THR A 570 -7.95 -39.53 -25.60
N GLN A 571 -7.01 -39.41 -26.55
CA GLN A 571 -7.11 -39.99 -27.89
C GLN A 571 -7.15 -41.52 -27.83
N TYR A 572 -6.26 -42.16 -27.06
CA TYR A 572 -6.24 -43.63 -26.93
C TYR A 572 -7.52 -44.17 -26.30
N LEU A 573 -8.12 -43.44 -25.36
CA LEU A 573 -9.40 -43.80 -24.75
C LEU A 573 -10.55 -43.64 -25.75
N ALA A 574 -10.57 -42.56 -26.53
CA ALA A 574 -11.57 -42.37 -27.58
C ALA A 574 -11.47 -43.48 -28.63
N GLU A 575 -10.26 -43.78 -29.12
CA GLU A 575 -9.97 -44.86 -30.08
C GLU A 575 -10.31 -46.25 -29.52
N ALA A 576 -10.22 -46.45 -28.20
CA ALA A 576 -10.58 -47.71 -27.53
C ALA A 576 -12.10 -47.90 -27.32
N GLY A 577 -12.92 -46.93 -27.74
CA GLY A 577 -14.38 -46.98 -27.70
C GLY A 577 -15.03 -46.34 -26.47
N PHE A 578 -14.27 -45.71 -25.58
CA PHE A 578 -14.84 -45.08 -24.38
C PHE A 578 -15.68 -43.83 -24.68
N ALA A 579 -15.51 -43.23 -25.87
CA ALA A 579 -16.27 -42.06 -26.30
C ALA A 579 -17.57 -42.39 -27.06
N ASN A 580 -17.98 -43.67 -27.13
CA ASN A 580 -19.19 -44.08 -27.85
C ASN A 580 -20.46 -43.88 -27.03
N ASP A 581 -20.39 -44.16 -25.72
CA ASP A 581 -21.54 -44.10 -24.79
C ASP A 581 -21.58 -42.80 -23.97
N GLY A 582 -20.64 -41.87 -24.21
CA GLY A 582 -20.50 -40.61 -23.50
C GLY A 582 -19.24 -39.84 -23.94
N ILE A 583 -18.97 -38.72 -23.29
CA ILE A 583 -17.81 -37.88 -23.61
C ILE A 583 -16.64 -38.14 -22.65
N ILE A 584 -15.42 -37.94 -23.14
CA ILE A 584 -14.20 -37.99 -22.33
C ILE A 584 -13.87 -36.56 -21.89
N GLY A 585 -13.94 -36.31 -20.59
CA GLY A 585 -13.58 -35.03 -19.99
C GLY A 585 -12.14 -35.04 -19.51
N CYS A 586 -11.30 -34.11 -19.96
CA CYS A 586 -9.96 -33.89 -19.41
C CYS A 586 -9.93 -32.52 -18.75
N THR A 587 -9.65 -32.47 -17.45
CA THR A 587 -9.49 -31.20 -16.75
C THR A 587 -8.04 -30.73 -16.83
N GLN A 588 -7.85 -29.42 -16.79
CA GLN A 588 -6.58 -28.73 -16.73
C GLN A 588 -6.70 -27.59 -15.71
N PRO A 589 -5.71 -27.37 -14.83
CA PRO A 589 -5.76 -26.27 -13.88
C PRO A 589 -5.70 -24.90 -14.57
N ARG A 590 -5.07 -24.82 -15.75
CA ARG A 590 -4.84 -23.56 -16.47
C ARG A 590 -5.64 -23.43 -17.77
N ARG A 591 -6.26 -22.26 -17.96
CA ARG A 591 -7.06 -21.91 -19.16
C ARG A 591 -6.27 -22.06 -20.46
N VAL A 592 -5.06 -21.49 -20.52
CA VAL A 592 -4.22 -21.51 -21.73
C VAL A 592 -3.82 -22.94 -22.10
N ALA A 593 -3.55 -23.78 -21.10
CA ALA A 593 -3.24 -25.20 -21.32
C ALA A 593 -4.45 -25.96 -21.88
N ALA A 594 -5.64 -25.75 -21.32
CA ALA A 594 -6.86 -26.38 -21.85
C ALA A 594 -7.10 -26.03 -23.33
N MET A 595 -6.96 -24.75 -23.70
CA MET A 595 -7.13 -24.30 -25.08
C MET A 595 -6.04 -24.83 -26.02
N SER A 596 -4.77 -24.73 -25.62
CA SER A 596 -3.64 -25.11 -26.48
C SER A 596 -3.60 -26.62 -26.71
N VAL A 597 -3.86 -27.42 -25.67
CA VAL A 597 -3.96 -28.88 -25.78
C VAL A 597 -5.15 -29.26 -26.65
N ALA A 598 -6.33 -28.67 -26.46
CA ALA A 598 -7.50 -28.97 -27.29
C ALA A 598 -7.23 -28.66 -28.76
N LYS A 599 -6.62 -27.50 -29.05
CA LYS A 599 -6.21 -27.13 -30.41
C LYS A 599 -5.22 -28.13 -31.00
N ARG A 600 -4.17 -28.49 -30.24
CA ARG A 600 -3.16 -29.46 -30.67
C ARG A 600 -3.77 -30.83 -30.95
N VAL A 601 -4.68 -31.30 -30.09
CA VAL A 601 -5.33 -32.60 -30.25
C VAL A 601 -6.31 -32.59 -31.41
N ALA A 602 -7.02 -31.48 -31.66
CA ALA A 602 -7.84 -31.31 -32.86
C ALA A 602 -7.00 -31.42 -34.15
N GLU A 603 -5.82 -30.77 -34.17
CA GLU A 603 -4.86 -30.88 -35.28
C GLU A 603 -4.31 -32.31 -35.44
N GLU A 604 -4.05 -33.02 -34.34
CA GLU A 604 -3.53 -34.40 -34.37
C GLU A 604 -4.57 -35.44 -34.83
N VAL A 605 -5.84 -35.22 -34.48
CA VAL A 605 -6.98 -36.06 -34.90
C VAL A 605 -7.42 -35.72 -36.33
N GLY A 606 -7.15 -34.49 -36.79
CA GLY A 606 -7.54 -34.01 -38.10
C GLY A 606 -8.98 -33.47 -38.14
N CYS A 607 -9.47 -32.89 -37.05
CA CYS A 607 -10.77 -32.25 -36.97
C CYS A 607 -10.67 -30.74 -36.72
N GLU A 608 -11.73 -30.00 -37.03
CA GLU A 608 -11.83 -28.60 -36.62
C GLU A 608 -12.12 -28.50 -35.11
N LEU A 609 -11.48 -27.53 -34.45
CA LEU A 609 -11.71 -27.26 -33.03
C LEU A 609 -13.18 -26.87 -32.78
N GLY A 610 -13.83 -27.57 -31.87
CA GLY A 610 -15.27 -27.43 -31.55
C GLY A 610 -16.16 -28.53 -32.12
N GLN A 611 -15.64 -29.36 -33.04
CA GLN A 611 -16.34 -30.56 -33.53
C GLN A 611 -16.09 -31.75 -32.59
N GLU A 612 -15.31 -32.77 -33.01
CA GLU A 612 -15.03 -33.96 -32.19
C GLU A 612 -14.17 -33.65 -30.96
N VAL A 613 -13.28 -32.67 -31.07
CA VAL A 613 -12.44 -32.15 -29.98
C VAL A 613 -12.85 -30.72 -29.68
N GLY A 614 -13.20 -30.46 -28.43
CA GLY A 614 -13.62 -29.13 -27.98
C GLY A 614 -13.04 -28.78 -26.63
N TYR A 615 -13.25 -27.55 -26.21
CA TYR A 615 -12.90 -27.11 -24.86
C TYR A 615 -13.94 -26.19 -24.23
N THR A 616 -14.01 -26.21 -22.92
CA THR A 616 -14.86 -25.30 -22.14
C THR A 616 -14.05 -24.71 -20.99
N ILE A 617 -13.90 -23.39 -21.00
CA ILE A 617 -13.29 -22.63 -19.92
C ILE A 617 -14.24 -21.53 -19.45
N ARG A 618 -13.92 -20.87 -18.34
CA ARG A 618 -14.74 -19.76 -17.85
C ARG A 618 -14.84 -18.68 -18.93
N PHE A 619 -16.08 -18.29 -19.26
CA PHE A 619 -16.46 -17.29 -20.27
C PHE A 619 -16.27 -17.70 -21.74
N GLU A 620 -15.86 -18.94 -22.04
CA GLU A 620 -15.64 -19.39 -23.42
C GLU A 620 -15.92 -20.90 -23.54
N ASP A 621 -16.91 -21.25 -24.37
CA ASP A 621 -17.31 -22.63 -24.63
C ASP A 621 -17.25 -22.93 -26.13
N CYS A 622 -16.33 -23.79 -26.52
CA CYS A 622 -16.11 -24.24 -27.90
C CYS A 622 -16.38 -25.74 -27.95
N THR A 623 -17.64 -26.12 -27.73
CA THR A 623 -18.13 -27.50 -27.78
C THR A 623 -19.43 -27.59 -28.56
N THR A 624 -19.70 -28.76 -29.13
CA THR A 624 -20.94 -29.09 -29.84
C THR A 624 -21.46 -30.45 -29.37
N PRO A 625 -22.70 -30.84 -29.71
CA PRO A 625 -23.20 -32.19 -29.43
C PRO A 625 -22.37 -33.31 -30.08
N ALA A 626 -21.54 -33.00 -31.09
CA ALA A 626 -20.63 -33.95 -31.74
C ALA A 626 -19.30 -34.13 -30.98
N THR A 627 -19.04 -33.34 -29.95
CA THR A 627 -17.78 -33.39 -29.19
C THR A 627 -17.66 -34.69 -28.40
N LYS A 628 -16.58 -35.44 -28.67
CA LYS A 628 -16.22 -36.70 -28.01
C LYS A 628 -15.16 -36.49 -26.93
N ILE A 629 -14.19 -35.60 -27.19
CA ILE A 629 -13.12 -35.24 -26.26
C ILE A 629 -13.28 -33.78 -25.87
N LYS A 630 -13.49 -33.55 -24.57
CA LYS A 630 -13.73 -32.23 -24.00
C LYS A 630 -12.62 -31.87 -23.02
N TYR A 631 -11.81 -30.87 -23.36
CA TYR A 631 -10.86 -30.26 -22.44
C TYR A 631 -11.53 -29.14 -21.65
N MET A 632 -11.32 -29.07 -20.34
CA MET A 632 -11.94 -28.01 -19.55
C MET A 632 -11.08 -27.59 -18.37
N THR A 633 -11.38 -26.44 -17.78
CA THR A 633 -10.78 -26.08 -16.50
C THR A 633 -11.45 -26.81 -15.34
N ASP A 634 -10.73 -27.11 -14.27
CA ASP A 634 -11.24 -27.80 -13.07
C ASP A 634 -12.55 -27.18 -12.55
N GLY A 635 -12.60 -25.84 -12.42
CA GLY A 635 -13.80 -25.13 -11.97
C GLY A 635 -15.01 -25.27 -12.90
N MET A 636 -14.81 -25.54 -14.20
CA MET A 636 -15.93 -25.81 -15.12
C MET A 636 -16.51 -27.20 -14.87
N LEU A 637 -15.68 -28.21 -14.63
CA LEU A 637 -16.18 -29.54 -14.24
C LEU A 637 -16.92 -29.48 -12.91
N GLN A 638 -16.36 -28.76 -11.93
CA GLN A 638 -16.98 -28.56 -10.62
C GLN A 638 -18.39 -27.93 -10.73
N ARG A 639 -18.55 -26.96 -11.63
CA ARG A 639 -19.86 -26.37 -11.94
C ARG A 639 -20.80 -27.35 -12.63
N GLU A 640 -20.30 -28.18 -13.53
CA GLU A 640 -21.12 -29.21 -14.15
C GLU A 640 -21.62 -30.23 -13.14
N ILE A 641 -20.82 -30.59 -12.13
CA ILE A 641 -21.24 -31.44 -11.00
C ILE A 641 -22.37 -30.79 -10.18
N LEU A 642 -22.36 -29.46 -10.02
CA LEU A 642 -23.45 -28.76 -9.32
C LEU A 642 -24.80 -28.93 -10.04
N MET A 643 -24.77 -28.97 -11.39
CA MET A 643 -25.97 -29.14 -12.22
C MET A 643 -26.36 -30.61 -12.41
N ASP A 644 -25.37 -31.50 -12.57
CA ASP A 644 -25.53 -32.94 -12.75
C ASP A 644 -24.56 -33.70 -11.81
N PRO A 645 -24.98 -34.01 -10.57
CA PRO A 645 -24.13 -34.68 -9.57
C PRO A 645 -23.69 -36.10 -9.94
N ASP A 646 -24.31 -36.72 -10.95
CA ASP A 646 -23.96 -38.07 -11.43
C ASP A 646 -23.11 -38.05 -12.70
N LEU A 647 -22.85 -36.87 -13.27
CA LEU A 647 -22.03 -36.66 -14.47
C LEU A 647 -22.41 -37.62 -15.62
N LYS A 648 -23.71 -37.74 -15.90
CA LYS A 648 -24.25 -38.76 -16.83
C LYS A 648 -23.74 -38.60 -18.26
N ARG A 649 -23.30 -37.41 -18.63
CA ARG A 649 -22.72 -37.12 -19.96
C ARG A 649 -21.35 -37.75 -20.15
N TYR A 650 -20.58 -37.98 -19.08
CA TYR A 650 -19.19 -38.41 -19.15
C TYR A 650 -19.05 -39.92 -19.01
N SER A 651 -18.18 -40.55 -19.79
CA SER A 651 -17.79 -41.96 -19.59
C SER A 651 -16.47 -42.08 -18.83
N VAL A 652 -15.53 -41.16 -19.11
CA VAL A 652 -14.21 -41.09 -18.48
C VAL A 652 -13.89 -39.65 -18.12
N ILE A 653 -13.39 -39.44 -16.91
CA ILE A 653 -12.87 -38.16 -16.44
C ILE A 653 -11.39 -38.31 -16.13
N MET A 654 -10.58 -37.49 -16.78
CA MET A 654 -9.15 -37.37 -16.55
C MET A 654 -8.88 -36.06 -15.80
N LEU A 655 -8.37 -36.17 -14.58
CA LEU A 655 -7.89 -35.03 -13.78
C LEU A 655 -6.40 -34.87 -14.01
N ASP A 656 -6.02 -33.89 -14.82
CA ASP A 656 -4.62 -33.70 -15.20
C ASP A 656 -3.89 -32.67 -14.34
N GLU A 657 -2.56 -32.79 -14.31
CA GLU A 657 -1.68 -31.95 -13.49
C GLU A 657 -2.12 -31.91 -12.01
N ALA A 658 -2.59 -33.05 -11.49
CA ALA A 658 -3.12 -33.21 -10.13
C ALA A 658 -2.17 -32.76 -9.00
N HIS A 659 -0.88 -32.65 -9.29
CA HIS A 659 0.15 -32.16 -8.37
C HIS A 659 0.12 -30.64 -8.17
N GLU A 660 -0.59 -29.86 -9.00
CA GLU A 660 -0.78 -28.42 -8.76
C GLU A 660 -1.70 -28.17 -7.55
N ARG A 661 -2.50 -29.17 -7.12
CA ARG A 661 -3.32 -29.14 -5.90
C ARG A 661 -4.12 -27.84 -5.74
N THR A 662 -4.83 -27.45 -6.81
CA THR A 662 -5.72 -26.29 -6.79
C THR A 662 -6.95 -26.58 -5.93
N ILE A 663 -7.63 -25.54 -5.43
CA ILE A 663 -8.85 -25.71 -4.62
C ILE A 663 -9.91 -26.52 -5.38
N SER A 664 -10.08 -26.22 -6.68
CA SER A 664 -11.07 -26.91 -7.52
C SER A 664 -10.70 -28.38 -7.68
N THR A 665 -9.42 -28.70 -7.90
CA THR A 665 -8.94 -30.09 -8.03
C THR A 665 -9.20 -30.89 -6.75
N ASP A 666 -8.89 -30.32 -5.58
CA ASP A 666 -9.07 -31.00 -4.29
C ASP A 666 -10.55 -31.26 -3.97
N VAL A 667 -11.42 -30.32 -4.29
CA VAL A 667 -12.88 -30.53 -4.18
C VAL A 667 -13.34 -31.59 -5.17
N LEU A 668 -12.84 -31.58 -6.41
CA LEU A 668 -13.16 -32.59 -7.42
C LEU A 668 -12.74 -34.00 -6.97
N PHE A 669 -11.60 -34.17 -6.30
CA PHE A 669 -11.18 -35.48 -5.77
C PHE A 669 -12.24 -36.05 -4.82
N ALA A 670 -12.70 -35.26 -3.86
CA ALA A 670 -13.69 -35.70 -2.88
C ALA A 670 -15.07 -35.95 -3.52
N LEU A 671 -15.49 -35.10 -4.46
CA LEU A 671 -16.75 -35.27 -5.18
C LEU A 671 -16.73 -36.51 -6.09
N LEU A 672 -15.65 -36.72 -6.83
CA LEU A 672 -15.50 -37.87 -7.71
C LEU A 672 -15.36 -39.16 -6.91
N LYS A 673 -14.64 -39.17 -5.79
CA LYS A 673 -14.56 -40.32 -4.86
C LYS A 673 -15.94 -40.74 -4.33
N LYS A 674 -16.86 -39.78 -4.11
CA LYS A 674 -18.27 -40.07 -3.78
C LYS A 674 -19.07 -40.54 -5.01
N THR A 675 -18.82 -39.96 -6.18
CA THR A 675 -19.55 -40.26 -7.42
C THR A 675 -19.23 -41.65 -7.95
N ILE A 676 -17.97 -42.08 -7.94
CA ILE A 676 -17.56 -43.44 -8.39
C ILE A 676 -18.19 -44.56 -7.55
N LYS A 677 -18.52 -44.29 -6.27
CA LYS A 677 -19.26 -45.24 -5.43
C LYS A 677 -20.71 -45.41 -5.89
N ARG A 678 -21.30 -44.40 -6.53
CA ARG A 678 -22.67 -44.43 -7.07
C ARG A 678 -22.71 -44.90 -8.53
N ARG A 679 -21.76 -44.46 -9.36
CA ARG A 679 -21.62 -44.80 -10.79
C ARG A 679 -20.43 -45.75 -10.99
N LEU A 680 -20.69 -47.05 -11.02
CA LEU A 680 -19.67 -48.08 -11.25
C LEU A 680 -19.11 -48.08 -12.68
N ASP A 681 -19.84 -47.52 -13.63
CA ASP A 681 -19.47 -47.40 -15.04
C ASP A 681 -18.57 -46.20 -15.33
N LEU A 682 -18.60 -45.15 -14.48
CA LEU A 682 -17.72 -43.99 -14.62
C LEU A 682 -16.28 -44.37 -14.30
N LYS A 683 -15.34 -44.02 -15.19
CA LYS A 683 -13.90 -44.19 -14.95
C LYS A 683 -13.23 -42.85 -14.64
N VAL A 684 -12.32 -42.86 -13.67
CA VAL A 684 -11.55 -41.68 -13.25
C VAL A 684 -10.07 -41.97 -13.39
N ILE A 685 -9.36 -41.09 -14.09
CA ILE A 685 -7.91 -41.16 -14.26
C ILE A 685 -7.30 -39.92 -13.64
N VAL A 686 -6.38 -40.09 -12.70
CA VAL A 686 -5.65 -38.98 -12.07
C VAL A 686 -4.24 -38.98 -12.64
N THR A 687 -3.87 -37.93 -13.36
CA THR A 687 -2.53 -37.83 -13.95
C THR A 687 -1.66 -36.83 -13.22
N SER A 688 -0.46 -37.26 -12.87
CA SER A 688 0.53 -36.46 -12.15
C SER A 688 1.92 -36.62 -12.76
N ALA A 689 2.74 -35.58 -12.59
CA ALA A 689 4.15 -35.58 -12.96
C ALA A 689 5.09 -35.77 -11.75
N THR A 690 4.56 -35.86 -10.53
CA THR A 690 5.35 -35.94 -9.29
C THR A 690 5.30 -37.32 -8.63
N LEU A 691 6.27 -37.55 -7.74
CA LEU A 691 6.46 -38.79 -6.99
C LEU A 691 5.46 -39.02 -5.84
N ASP A 692 4.56 -38.06 -5.53
CA ASP A 692 3.58 -38.21 -4.44
C ASP A 692 2.40 -39.14 -4.78
N ALA A 693 2.59 -40.04 -5.73
CA ALA A 693 1.58 -40.99 -6.19
C ALA A 693 1.05 -41.88 -5.07
N ASP A 694 1.88 -42.17 -4.06
CA ASP A 694 1.48 -42.97 -2.89
C ASP A 694 0.42 -42.25 -2.05
N LYS A 695 0.54 -40.92 -1.89
CA LYS A 695 -0.48 -40.13 -1.16
C LYS A 695 -1.81 -40.13 -1.90
N PHE A 696 -1.77 -39.97 -3.23
CA PHE A 696 -2.96 -40.08 -4.07
C PHE A 696 -3.57 -41.50 -3.97
N SER A 697 -2.73 -42.54 -4.01
CA SER A 697 -3.19 -43.93 -3.91
C SER A 697 -3.86 -44.20 -2.57
N ALA A 698 -3.23 -43.82 -1.46
CA ALA A 698 -3.78 -43.95 -0.11
C ALA A 698 -5.13 -43.22 0.03
N TYR A 699 -5.24 -42.00 -0.50
CA TYR A 699 -6.49 -41.24 -0.48
C TYR A 699 -7.61 -41.92 -1.28
N PHE A 700 -7.29 -42.56 -2.40
CA PHE A 700 -8.26 -43.28 -3.24
C PHE A 700 -8.36 -44.78 -2.92
N ASN A 701 -8.17 -45.17 -1.65
CA ASN A 701 -8.29 -46.55 -1.15
C ASN A 701 -7.30 -47.52 -1.82
N GLU A 702 -6.01 -47.18 -1.85
CA GLU A 702 -4.92 -47.99 -2.40
C GLU A 702 -5.10 -48.31 -3.90
N CYS A 703 -5.56 -47.31 -4.68
CA CYS A 703 -5.78 -47.50 -6.11
C CYS A 703 -4.45 -47.73 -6.87
N PRO A 704 -4.47 -48.48 -7.99
CA PRO A 704 -3.28 -48.83 -8.72
C PRO A 704 -2.60 -47.61 -9.35
N ILE A 705 -1.26 -47.63 -9.30
CA ILE A 705 -0.39 -46.62 -9.90
C ILE A 705 0.22 -47.19 -11.19
N PHE A 706 0.03 -46.49 -12.30
CA PHE A 706 0.62 -46.79 -13.60
C PHE A 706 1.74 -45.78 -13.89
N SER A 707 2.99 -46.23 -13.86
CA SER A 707 4.15 -45.37 -14.11
C SER A 707 4.62 -45.47 -15.56
N ILE A 708 4.71 -44.32 -16.23
CA ILE A 708 5.27 -44.18 -17.57
C ILE A 708 6.70 -43.65 -17.41
N PRO A 709 7.74 -44.46 -17.67
CA PRO A 709 9.11 -44.00 -17.58
C PRO A 709 9.37 -42.87 -18.58
N GLY A 710 9.93 -41.77 -18.08
CA GLY A 710 10.27 -40.60 -18.87
C GLY A 710 11.47 -40.79 -19.80
N ARG A 711 11.70 -39.79 -20.66
CA ARG A 711 12.93 -39.60 -21.45
C ARG A 711 13.77 -38.47 -20.87
N THR A 712 13.90 -38.43 -19.55
CA THR A 712 14.72 -37.42 -18.88
C THR A 712 16.18 -37.86 -18.95
N PHE A 713 17.00 -37.04 -19.59
CA PHE A 713 18.45 -37.16 -19.55
C PHE A 713 18.96 -36.75 -18.16
N PRO A 714 20.10 -37.28 -17.70
CA PRO A 714 20.65 -36.93 -16.40
C PRO A 714 20.96 -35.43 -16.31
N VAL A 715 20.61 -34.83 -15.18
CA VAL A 715 20.89 -33.42 -14.86
C VAL A 715 21.85 -33.36 -13.68
N GLU A 716 22.99 -32.71 -13.87
CA GLU A 716 23.95 -32.44 -12.79
C GLU A 716 23.44 -31.28 -11.94
N VAL A 717 23.31 -31.49 -10.62
CA VAL A 717 22.79 -30.47 -9.69
C VAL A 717 23.94 -29.91 -8.87
N MET A 718 24.14 -28.59 -8.95
CA MET A 718 25.13 -27.85 -8.17
C MET A 718 24.43 -26.95 -7.15
N TYR A 719 24.96 -26.91 -5.93
CA TYR A 719 24.47 -26.06 -4.85
C TYR A 719 25.49 -24.96 -4.54
N SER A 720 25.00 -23.80 -4.10
CA SER A 720 25.89 -22.78 -3.52
C SER A 720 26.50 -23.31 -2.22
N ARG A 721 27.74 -22.89 -1.94
CA ARG A 721 28.43 -23.22 -0.69
C ARG A 721 27.91 -22.41 0.48
N GLU A 722 27.56 -21.15 0.22
CA GLU A 722 27.11 -20.18 1.22
C GLU A 722 25.74 -19.60 0.81
N PRO A 723 24.89 -19.22 1.78
CA PRO A 723 23.59 -18.63 1.50
C PRO A 723 23.76 -17.22 0.90
N GLU A 724 23.21 -17.01 -0.29
CA GLU A 724 23.23 -15.73 -0.98
C GLU A 724 22.13 -14.79 -0.43
N SER A 725 22.52 -13.58 0.01
CA SER A 725 21.57 -12.58 0.52
C SER A 725 20.81 -11.86 -0.61
N ASP A 726 21.48 -11.61 -1.74
CA ASP A 726 20.90 -11.03 -2.95
C ASP A 726 20.88 -12.06 -4.08
N TYR A 727 19.85 -12.91 -4.05
CA TYR A 727 19.68 -13.96 -5.05
C TYR A 727 19.52 -13.42 -6.48
N LEU A 728 19.08 -12.16 -6.66
CA LEU A 728 18.87 -11.58 -7.98
C LEU A 728 20.23 -11.34 -8.65
N ASP A 729 21.16 -10.68 -7.95
CA ASP A 729 22.47 -10.42 -8.53
C ASP A 729 23.27 -11.70 -8.74
N ALA A 730 23.27 -12.61 -7.76
CA ALA A 730 23.90 -13.93 -7.89
C ALA A 730 23.38 -14.72 -9.11
N ALA A 731 22.07 -14.64 -9.38
CA ALA A 731 21.48 -15.26 -10.56
C ALA A 731 22.00 -14.67 -11.87
N LEU A 732 22.07 -13.33 -11.99
CA LEU A 732 22.56 -12.68 -13.20
C LEU A 732 24.06 -12.94 -13.41
N VAL A 733 24.87 -12.95 -12.34
CA VAL A 733 26.29 -13.33 -12.41
C VAL A 733 26.43 -14.78 -12.91
N THR A 734 25.61 -15.69 -12.41
CA THR A 734 25.60 -17.10 -12.84
C THR A 734 25.21 -17.24 -14.32
N VAL A 735 24.22 -16.47 -14.81
CA VAL A 735 23.87 -16.43 -16.26
C VAL A 735 25.09 -16.03 -17.09
N MET A 736 25.80 -14.97 -16.69
CA MET A 736 26.97 -14.47 -17.41
C MET A 736 28.13 -15.48 -17.39
N GLN A 737 28.37 -16.12 -16.24
CA GLN A 737 29.38 -17.15 -16.12
C GLN A 737 29.09 -18.33 -17.06
N ILE A 738 27.86 -18.84 -17.05
CA ILE A 738 27.45 -19.94 -17.94
C ILE A 738 27.60 -19.53 -19.41
N HIS A 739 27.20 -18.32 -19.77
CA HIS A 739 27.31 -17.82 -21.15
C HIS A 739 28.76 -17.79 -21.65
N LEU A 740 29.72 -17.47 -20.77
CA LEU A 740 31.13 -17.32 -21.12
C LEU A 740 31.92 -18.64 -21.04
N THR A 741 31.63 -19.52 -20.09
CA THR A 741 32.47 -20.69 -19.81
C THR A 741 31.88 -22.03 -20.23
N GLU A 742 30.54 -22.15 -20.31
CA GLU A 742 29.89 -23.42 -20.58
C GLU A 742 29.61 -23.65 -22.09
N PRO A 743 29.58 -24.90 -22.56
CA PRO A 743 29.21 -25.26 -23.95
C PRO A 743 27.83 -24.73 -24.42
N PRO A 744 27.53 -24.81 -25.74
CA PRO A 744 26.26 -24.34 -26.27
C PRO A 744 25.03 -25.02 -25.64
N GLY A 745 24.04 -24.21 -25.25
CA GLY A 745 22.77 -24.65 -24.70
C GLY A 745 22.02 -23.45 -24.10
N ASP A 746 20.70 -23.44 -24.21
CA ASP A 746 19.90 -22.31 -23.73
C ASP A 746 19.76 -22.35 -22.21
N ILE A 747 19.61 -21.16 -21.63
CA ILE A 747 19.53 -20.94 -20.18
C ILE A 747 18.09 -20.64 -19.78
N LEU A 748 17.61 -21.29 -18.72
CA LEU A 748 16.35 -20.98 -18.06
C LEU A 748 16.62 -20.48 -16.65
N LEU A 749 16.29 -19.21 -16.38
CA LEU A 749 16.40 -18.58 -15.06
C LEU A 749 15.01 -18.43 -14.44
N PHE A 750 14.82 -18.94 -13.22
CA PHE A 750 13.60 -18.74 -12.44
C PHE A 750 13.68 -17.48 -11.58
N LEU A 751 12.72 -16.54 -11.72
CA LEU A 751 12.55 -15.38 -10.86
C LEU A 751 11.10 -15.27 -10.36
N THR A 752 10.84 -14.41 -9.37
CA THR A 752 9.57 -14.47 -8.63
C THR A 752 8.44 -13.65 -9.27
N GLY A 753 8.76 -12.58 -10.01
CA GLY A 753 7.73 -11.67 -10.53
C GLY A 753 8.17 -10.78 -11.70
N GLN A 754 7.19 -10.08 -12.28
CA GLN A 754 7.40 -9.22 -13.46
C GLN A 754 8.45 -8.14 -13.22
N GLU A 755 8.42 -7.45 -12.08
CA GLU A 755 9.35 -6.34 -11.79
C GLU A 755 10.80 -6.83 -11.72
N GLU A 756 11.05 -7.97 -11.07
CA GLU A 756 12.38 -8.60 -11.02
C GLU A 756 12.86 -9.03 -12.41
N ILE A 757 11.96 -9.62 -13.21
CA ILE A 757 12.27 -10.10 -14.57
C ILE A 757 12.64 -8.94 -15.49
N ASP A 758 11.81 -7.90 -15.56
CA ASP A 758 12.05 -6.76 -16.45
C ASP A 758 13.36 -6.04 -16.05
N THR A 759 13.62 -5.88 -14.75
CA THR A 759 14.87 -5.28 -14.23
C THR A 759 16.08 -6.15 -14.54
N SER A 760 15.97 -7.46 -14.39
CA SER A 760 17.04 -8.42 -14.71
C SER A 760 17.38 -8.43 -16.19
N CYS A 761 16.37 -8.36 -17.06
CA CYS A 761 16.58 -8.28 -18.51
C CYS A 761 17.39 -7.04 -18.89
N GLU A 762 17.08 -5.91 -18.26
CA GLU A 762 17.78 -4.63 -18.49
C GLU A 762 19.22 -4.68 -18.01
N ILE A 763 19.45 -5.15 -16.78
CA ILE A 763 20.81 -5.28 -16.21
C ILE A 763 21.66 -6.23 -17.06
N LEU A 764 21.11 -7.38 -17.47
CA LEU A 764 21.82 -8.32 -18.34
C LEU A 764 22.14 -7.70 -19.70
N PHE A 765 21.20 -6.97 -20.30
CA PHE A 765 21.42 -6.30 -21.57
C PHE A 765 22.53 -5.25 -21.48
N GLU A 766 22.55 -4.44 -20.41
CA GLU A 766 23.60 -3.46 -20.15
C GLU A 766 24.97 -4.12 -19.92
N ARG A 767 25.02 -5.19 -19.12
CA ARG A 767 26.24 -5.97 -18.87
C ARG A 767 26.78 -6.60 -20.16
N MET A 768 25.91 -7.14 -21.01
CA MET A 768 26.29 -7.68 -22.32
C MET A 768 26.84 -6.59 -23.25
N LYS A 769 26.23 -5.40 -23.26
CA LYS A 769 26.70 -4.25 -24.05
C LYS A 769 28.09 -3.79 -23.60
N ALA A 770 28.36 -3.84 -22.29
CA ALA A 770 29.65 -3.46 -21.71
C ALA A 770 30.80 -4.43 -22.04
N LEU A 771 30.51 -5.72 -22.25
CA LEU A 771 31.52 -6.73 -22.61
C LEU A 771 32.03 -6.61 -24.06
N GLY A 772 31.30 -5.91 -24.92
CA GLY A 772 31.70 -5.66 -26.31
C GLY A 772 31.49 -6.85 -27.28
N PRO A 773 31.95 -6.74 -28.54
CA PRO A 773 31.64 -7.68 -29.63
C PRO A 773 32.47 -8.99 -29.59
N SER A 774 33.38 -9.16 -28.64
CA SER A 774 34.21 -10.37 -28.49
C SER A 774 33.44 -11.55 -27.88
N VAL A 775 32.25 -11.30 -27.32
CA VAL A 775 31.41 -12.30 -26.68
C VAL A 775 30.25 -12.67 -27.61
N PRO A 776 29.86 -13.96 -27.71
CA PRO A 776 28.68 -14.37 -28.46
C PRO A 776 27.41 -13.63 -28.01
N GLU A 777 26.50 -13.38 -28.94
CA GLU A 777 25.26 -12.65 -28.63
C GLU A 777 24.34 -13.47 -27.72
N LEU A 778 23.78 -12.81 -26.70
CA LEU A 778 22.84 -13.37 -25.74
C LEU A 778 21.44 -12.80 -25.98
N ILE A 779 20.50 -13.65 -26.41
CA ILE A 779 19.10 -13.28 -26.64
C ILE A 779 18.32 -13.40 -25.33
N ILE A 780 17.87 -12.27 -24.79
CA ILE A 780 17.18 -12.21 -23.49
C ILE A 780 15.66 -12.18 -23.71
N LEU A 781 14.94 -13.20 -23.22
CA LEU A 781 13.48 -13.31 -23.38
C LEU A 781 12.77 -13.42 -22.02
N PRO A 782 11.90 -12.47 -21.65
CA PRO A 782 11.11 -12.54 -20.41
C PRO A 782 9.85 -13.41 -20.58
N VAL A 783 9.43 -14.12 -19.54
CA VAL A 783 8.17 -14.90 -19.52
C VAL A 783 7.44 -14.79 -18.19
N TYR A 784 6.26 -14.19 -18.21
CA TYR A 784 5.33 -14.11 -17.07
C TYR A 784 3.87 -14.07 -17.56
N SER A 785 2.93 -14.38 -16.66
CA SER A 785 1.51 -14.58 -17.00
C SER A 785 0.83 -13.38 -17.67
N ALA A 786 1.24 -12.15 -17.34
CA ALA A 786 0.68 -10.92 -17.93
C ALA A 786 1.25 -10.57 -19.32
N LEU A 787 2.31 -11.27 -19.78
CA LEU A 787 2.98 -10.97 -21.05
C LEU A 787 2.05 -11.29 -22.25
N PRO A 788 2.04 -10.47 -23.32
CA PRO A 788 1.28 -10.77 -24.52
C PRO A 788 1.68 -12.10 -25.18
N SER A 789 0.70 -12.82 -25.71
CA SER A 789 0.87 -14.17 -26.29
C SER A 789 1.86 -14.22 -27.45
N GLU A 790 1.99 -13.15 -28.24
CA GLU A 790 2.98 -13.04 -29.32
C GLU A 790 4.41 -13.07 -28.79
N MET A 791 4.69 -12.32 -27.71
CA MET A 791 6.00 -12.31 -27.06
C MET A 791 6.28 -13.62 -26.33
N GLN A 792 5.25 -14.24 -25.72
CA GLN A 792 5.39 -15.56 -25.12
C GLN A 792 5.73 -16.65 -26.14
N SER A 793 5.27 -16.52 -27.40
CA SER A 793 5.51 -17.54 -28.43
C SER A 793 6.98 -17.57 -28.88
N LYS A 794 7.69 -16.45 -28.80
CA LYS A 794 9.10 -16.33 -29.22
C LYS A 794 10.07 -17.21 -28.44
N ILE A 795 9.69 -17.63 -27.24
CA ILE A 795 10.54 -18.50 -26.43
C ILE A 795 10.70 -19.88 -27.05
N PHE A 796 9.75 -20.29 -27.90
CA PHE A 796 9.80 -21.57 -28.61
C PHE A 796 10.68 -21.53 -29.86
N ASP A 797 11.06 -20.34 -30.34
CA ASP A 797 11.92 -20.23 -31.50
C ASP A 797 13.37 -20.62 -31.13
N PRO A 798 14.06 -21.39 -31.99
CA PRO A 798 15.44 -21.77 -31.76
C PRO A 798 16.36 -20.55 -31.86
N ALA A 799 17.42 -20.52 -31.06
CA ALA A 799 18.44 -19.48 -31.17
C ALA A 799 19.18 -19.58 -32.51
N PRO A 800 19.52 -18.45 -33.16
CA PRO A 800 20.37 -18.45 -34.34
C PRO A 800 21.72 -19.13 -34.09
N PRO A 801 22.36 -19.73 -35.12
CA PRO A 801 23.66 -20.39 -34.96
C PRO A 801 24.72 -19.43 -34.40
N GLY A 802 25.36 -19.80 -33.30
CA GLY A 802 26.38 -18.99 -32.63
C GLY A 802 25.86 -18.05 -31.54
N CYS A 803 24.54 -17.92 -31.38
CA CYS A 803 23.91 -17.16 -30.30
C CYS A 803 23.36 -18.09 -29.21
N ARG A 804 23.24 -17.58 -27.99
CA ARG A 804 22.59 -18.30 -26.87
C ARG A 804 21.31 -17.57 -26.47
N LYS A 805 20.25 -18.30 -26.15
CA LYS A 805 19.03 -17.72 -25.59
C LYS A 805 19.01 -17.90 -24.06
N VAL A 806 18.67 -16.83 -23.35
CA VAL A 806 18.32 -16.88 -21.92
C VAL A 806 16.85 -16.53 -21.76
N VAL A 807 16.09 -17.46 -21.20
CA VAL A 807 14.69 -17.28 -20.86
C VAL A 807 14.60 -17.00 -19.36
N ILE A 808 14.08 -15.82 -19.01
CA ILE A 808 13.88 -15.42 -17.61
C ILE A 808 12.40 -15.53 -17.29
N ALA A 809 12.03 -16.50 -16.47
CA ALA A 809 10.66 -16.93 -16.28
C ALA A 809 10.21 -16.98 -14.82
N THR A 810 8.91 -16.82 -14.61
CA THR A 810 8.25 -17.19 -13.34
C THR A 810 7.99 -18.70 -13.28
N ASN A 811 7.25 -19.17 -12.27
CA ASN A 811 6.78 -20.56 -12.15
C ASN A 811 5.93 -21.05 -13.34
N ILE A 812 5.58 -20.20 -14.30
CA ILE A 812 4.92 -20.63 -15.56
C ILE A 812 5.77 -21.63 -16.36
N ALA A 813 7.10 -21.54 -16.29
CA ALA A 813 8.01 -22.48 -16.95
C ALA A 813 8.22 -23.79 -16.15
N GLU A 814 7.79 -23.82 -14.88
CA GLU A 814 8.01 -24.92 -13.94
C GLU A 814 7.20 -26.16 -14.26
N THR A 815 5.92 -25.99 -14.64
CA THR A 815 5.00 -27.08 -15.02
C THR A 815 4.48 -26.89 -16.44
N SER A 816 3.86 -25.73 -16.73
CA SER A 816 3.00 -25.51 -17.90
C SER A 816 3.65 -25.46 -19.28
N ILE A 817 4.91 -25.02 -19.39
CA ILE A 817 5.51 -24.70 -20.69
C ILE A 817 6.75 -25.56 -20.94
N THR A 818 6.83 -26.18 -22.11
CA THR A 818 7.99 -26.92 -22.58
C THR A 818 8.80 -26.10 -23.56
N ILE A 819 9.95 -25.59 -23.12
CA ILE A 819 10.91 -24.89 -23.96
C ILE A 819 11.97 -25.90 -24.39
N ASP A 820 12.13 -26.06 -25.70
CA ASP A 820 13.16 -26.94 -26.28
C ASP A 820 14.56 -26.33 -26.09
N HIS A 821 15.59 -27.16 -26.13
CA HIS A 821 17.01 -26.75 -26.08
C HIS A 821 17.48 -26.04 -24.80
N ILE A 822 16.72 -26.11 -23.70
CA ILE A 822 17.22 -25.73 -22.37
C ILE A 822 18.17 -26.82 -21.85
N TYR A 823 19.43 -26.44 -21.61
CA TYR A 823 20.46 -27.32 -21.02
C TYR A 823 20.91 -26.82 -19.64
N TYR A 824 20.75 -25.52 -19.38
CA TYR A 824 21.18 -24.88 -18.13
C TYR A 824 19.97 -24.29 -17.41
N VAL A 825 19.77 -24.70 -16.17
CA VAL A 825 18.73 -24.12 -15.29
C VAL A 825 19.40 -23.41 -14.13
N ILE A 826 18.94 -22.20 -13.81
CA ILE A 826 19.35 -21.45 -12.63
C ILE A 826 18.12 -21.29 -11.73
N ASP A 827 18.21 -21.80 -10.51
CA ASP A 827 17.13 -21.81 -9.54
C ASP A 827 17.53 -21.08 -8.24
N PRO A 828 17.06 -19.84 -8.05
CA PRO A 828 17.20 -19.10 -6.79
C PRO A 828 16.43 -19.72 -5.62
N GLY A 829 15.46 -20.61 -5.86
CA GLY A 829 14.72 -21.28 -4.79
C GLY A 829 13.52 -20.49 -4.23
N PHE A 830 13.05 -19.46 -4.93
CA PHE A 830 11.92 -18.63 -4.49
C PHE A 830 10.71 -18.68 -5.45
N VAL A 831 9.53 -18.39 -4.90
CA VAL A 831 8.27 -18.23 -5.63
C VAL A 831 7.39 -17.21 -4.91
N LYS A 832 6.61 -16.45 -5.68
CA LYS A 832 5.57 -15.58 -5.12
C LYS A 832 4.28 -16.37 -4.98
N GLN A 833 3.77 -16.49 -3.76
CA GLN A 833 2.56 -17.26 -3.45
C GLN A 833 1.51 -16.37 -2.79
N ASN A 834 0.23 -16.64 -3.08
CA ASN A 834 -0.86 -15.98 -2.39
C ASN A 834 -1.04 -16.62 -1.01
N ALA A 835 -1.14 -15.78 0.02
CA ALA A 835 -1.41 -16.15 1.39
C ALA A 835 -2.58 -15.31 1.90
N TYR A 836 -3.66 -15.99 2.27
CA TYR A 836 -4.84 -15.38 2.87
C TYR A 836 -4.68 -15.32 4.38
N ASP A 837 -4.87 -14.13 4.95
CA ASP A 837 -5.03 -13.96 6.39
C ASP A 837 -6.53 -13.88 6.73
N PRO A 838 -7.11 -14.89 7.40
CA PRO A 838 -8.52 -14.90 7.78
C PRO A 838 -8.90 -13.77 8.73
N LYS A 839 -7.97 -13.28 9.57
CA LYS A 839 -8.26 -12.24 10.57
C LYS A 839 -8.49 -10.90 9.87
N LEU A 840 -7.47 -10.47 9.12
CA LEU A 840 -7.50 -9.24 8.31
C LEU A 840 -8.46 -9.35 7.11
N GLY A 841 -8.84 -10.56 6.72
CA GLY A 841 -9.63 -10.83 5.50
C GLY A 841 -8.88 -10.43 4.23
N MET A 842 -7.55 -10.50 4.25
CA MET A 842 -6.68 -9.95 3.20
C MET A 842 -5.91 -11.05 2.47
N ASP A 843 -5.91 -10.98 1.14
CA ASP A 843 -5.00 -11.74 0.29
C ASP A 843 -3.68 -10.98 0.12
N SER A 844 -2.57 -11.64 0.45
CA SER A 844 -1.23 -11.07 0.33
C SER A 844 -0.33 -11.92 -0.56
N LEU A 845 0.39 -11.29 -1.47
CA LEU A 845 1.36 -11.97 -2.34
C LEU A 845 2.76 -11.90 -1.71
N VAL A 846 3.14 -12.97 -1.03
CA VAL A 846 4.41 -13.06 -0.28
C VAL A 846 5.43 -13.89 -1.06
N ILE A 847 6.70 -13.47 -1.03
CA ILE A 847 7.81 -14.26 -1.56
C ILE A 847 8.15 -15.34 -0.54
N THR A 848 8.14 -16.60 -0.97
CA THR A 848 8.35 -17.77 -0.11
C THR A 848 9.36 -18.71 -0.76
N PRO A 849 10.12 -19.48 0.05
CA PRO A 849 10.95 -20.56 -0.47
C PRO A 849 10.10 -21.62 -1.17
N ILE A 850 10.62 -22.22 -2.25
CA ILE A 850 9.97 -23.33 -2.95
C ILE A 850 10.05 -24.63 -2.14
N SER A 851 9.19 -25.59 -2.50
CA SER A 851 9.31 -26.97 -1.99
C SER A 851 10.36 -27.78 -2.76
N GLN A 852 10.82 -28.89 -2.16
CA GLN A 852 11.75 -29.82 -2.79
C GLN A 852 11.17 -30.43 -4.07
N ALA A 853 9.87 -30.72 -4.10
CA ALA A 853 9.17 -31.19 -5.29
C ALA A 853 9.28 -30.18 -6.46
N GLN A 854 9.05 -28.89 -6.18
CA GLN A 854 9.19 -27.82 -7.19
C GLN A 854 10.63 -27.67 -7.66
N ALA A 855 11.61 -27.69 -6.74
CA ALA A 855 13.03 -27.64 -7.07
C ALA A 855 13.47 -28.80 -7.98
N LYS A 856 12.90 -30.00 -7.80
CA LYS A 856 13.12 -31.16 -8.68
C LYS A 856 12.49 -30.93 -10.05
N GLN A 857 11.28 -30.38 -10.12
CA GLN A 857 10.63 -30.05 -11.40
C GLN A 857 11.38 -28.98 -12.19
N ARG A 858 11.88 -27.94 -11.52
CA ARG A 858 12.72 -26.89 -12.12
C ARG A 858 14.00 -27.48 -12.69
N ALA A 859 14.71 -28.29 -11.90
CA ALA A 859 15.92 -28.99 -12.38
C ALA A 859 15.63 -29.90 -13.58
N GLY A 860 14.50 -30.61 -13.57
CA GLY A 860 14.07 -31.48 -14.68
C GLY A 860 13.86 -30.76 -16.01
N ARG A 861 13.75 -29.43 -16.04
CA ARG A 861 13.64 -28.66 -17.29
C ARG A 861 14.92 -28.69 -18.13
N ALA A 862 16.08 -28.85 -17.50
CA ALA A 862 17.37 -29.01 -18.20
C ALA A 862 17.52 -30.39 -18.87
N GLY A 863 16.85 -31.42 -18.35
CA GLY A 863 17.04 -32.82 -18.78
C GLY A 863 16.15 -33.27 -19.93
N ARG A 864 15.47 -32.35 -20.63
CA ARG A 864 14.45 -32.73 -21.63
C ARG A 864 14.99 -33.04 -23.02
N THR A 865 15.97 -32.26 -23.46
CA THR A 865 16.53 -32.39 -24.82
C THR A 865 17.82 -33.20 -24.82
N GLY A 866 18.62 -33.05 -23.77
CA GLY A 866 19.88 -33.75 -23.58
C GLY A 866 20.37 -33.62 -22.13
N PRO A 867 21.56 -34.17 -21.81
CA PRO A 867 22.16 -34.00 -20.50
C PRO A 867 22.36 -32.51 -20.19
N GLY A 868 21.98 -32.07 -18.98
CA GLY A 868 21.98 -30.66 -18.61
C GLY A 868 22.56 -30.42 -17.21
N LYS A 869 22.65 -29.15 -16.83
CA LYS A 869 23.11 -28.71 -15.50
C LYS A 869 22.07 -27.81 -14.83
N CYS A 870 21.89 -27.97 -13.52
CA CYS A 870 21.04 -27.14 -12.69
C CYS A 870 21.88 -26.48 -11.59
N PHE A 871 21.90 -25.15 -11.58
CA PHE A 871 22.59 -24.32 -10.60
C PHE A 871 21.57 -23.82 -9.56
N ARG A 872 21.66 -24.32 -8.33
CA ARG A 872 20.83 -23.90 -7.20
C ARG A 872 21.58 -22.88 -6.36
N LEU A 873 21.02 -21.68 -6.22
CA LEU A 873 21.67 -20.57 -5.50
C LEU A 873 21.44 -20.63 -3.99
N TYR A 874 21.24 -21.84 -3.46
CA TYR A 874 21.03 -22.13 -2.05
C TYR A 874 21.84 -23.36 -1.68
N THR A 875 22.12 -23.51 -0.39
CA THR A 875 22.94 -24.61 0.12
C THR A 875 22.18 -25.93 0.10
N GLU A 876 22.91 -27.03 0.05
CA GLU A 876 22.33 -28.37 0.15
C GLU A 876 21.64 -28.58 1.52
N SER A 877 22.21 -28.01 2.59
CA SER A 877 21.59 -28.03 3.91
C SER A 877 20.23 -27.35 3.92
N ALA A 878 20.11 -26.16 3.31
CA ALA A 878 18.84 -25.45 3.21
C ALA A 878 17.79 -26.23 2.38
N PHE A 879 18.22 -26.91 1.32
CA PHE A 879 17.35 -27.78 0.53
C PHE A 879 16.74 -28.92 1.38
N GLN A 880 17.52 -29.53 2.27
CA GLN A 880 17.07 -30.67 3.08
C GLN A 880 16.30 -30.23 4.34
N SER A 881 16.79 -29.21 5.06
CA SER A 881 16.25 -28.81 6.37
C SER A 881 15.20 -27.68 6.29
N GLU A 882 15.43 -26.64 5.49
CA GLU A 882 14.59 -25.44 5.44
C GLU A 882 13.41 -25.56 4.45
N MET A 883 13.58 -26.26 3.33
CA MET A 883 12.50 -26.45 2.34
C MET A 883 11.49 -27.53 2.75
N LEU A 884 10.21 -27.30 2.39
CA LEU A 884 9.15 -28.29 2.55
C LEU A 884 9.28 -29.41 1.49
N PRO A 885 8.96 -30.68 1.81
CA PRO A 885 9.02 -31.75 0.81
C PRO A 885 8.11 -31.51 -0.40
N THR A 886 6.88 -31.09 -0.14
CA THR A 886 5.82 -30.85 -1.13
C THR A 886 5.24 -29.45 -0.96
N SER A 887 4.62 -28.92 -2.01
CA SER A 887 3.89 -27.65 -1.91
C SER A 887 2.67 -27.78 -1.01
N ILE A 888 2.39 -26.74 -0.22
CA ILE A 888 1.16 -26.65 0.55
C ILE A 888 -0.02 -26.47 -0.44
N PRO A 889 -1.10 -27.26 -0.33
CA PRO A 889 -2.27 -27.13 -1.21
C PRO A 889 -2.91 -25.74 -1.15
N GLU A 890 -3.58 -25.32 -2.24
CA GLU A 890 -4.24 -24.00 -2.26
C GLU A 890 -5.41 -23.90 -1.28
N ILE A 891 -6.11 -25.00 -1.01
CA ILE A 891 -7.26 -25.05 -0.08
C ILE A 891 -6.89 -24.63 1.34
N GLN A 892 -5.62 -24.74 1.72
CA GLN A 892 -5.14 -24.32 3.04
C GLN A 892 -4.69 -22.85 3.08
N ARG A 893 -4.55 -22.17 1.94
CA ARG A 893 -3.86 -20.87 1.86
C ARG A 893 -4.67 -19.74 1.23
N GLN A 894 -5.85 -20.03 0.72
CA GLN A 894 -6.72 -19.08 0.05
C GLN A 894 -8.06 -18.93 0.78
N ASN A 895 -8.82 -17.89 0.43
CA ASN A 895 -10.18 -17.70 0.91
C ASN A 895 -11.10 -18.84 0.42
N LEU A 896 -11.89 -19.41 1.33
CA LEU A 896 -12.79 -20.54 1.08
C LEU A 896 -14.26 -20.16 0.93
N SER A 897 -14.64 -18.88 1.03
CA SER A 897 -16.03 -18.41 1.00
C SER A 897 -16.81 -18.88 -0.23
N HIS A 898 -16.24 -18.74 -1.44
CA HIS A 898 -16.88 -19.26 -2.66
C HIS A 898 -16.99 -20.80 -2.66
N THR A 899 -15.92 -21.49 -2.25
CA THR A 899 -15.87 -22.97 -2.24
C THR A 899 -16.88 -23.56 -1.26
N ILE A 900 -16.98 -22.99 -0.06
CA ILE A 900 -17.92 -23.42 0.97
C ILE A 900 -19.37 -23.17 0.54
N LEU A 901 -19.65 -22.01 -0.06
CA LEU A 901 -20.97 -21.71 -0.62
C LEU A 901 -21.40 -22.78 -1.63
N MET A 902 -20.47 -23.15 -2.52
CA MET A 902 -20.73 -24.14 -3.54
C MET A 902 -20.86 -25.57 -2.97
N LEU A 903 -20.04 -25.97 -1.99
CA LEU A 903 -20.19 -27.26 -1.29
C LEU A 903 -21.55 -27.37 -0.59
N LYS A 904 -21.98 -26.30 0.09
CA LYS A 904 -23.31 -26.21 0.71
C LYS A 904 -24.42 -26.29 -0.35
N ALA A 905 -24.25 -25.64 -1.50
CA ALA A 905 -25.20 -25.73 -2.63
C ALA A 905 -25.32 -27.14 -3.22
N MET A 906 -24.25 -27.93 -3.20
CA MET A 906 -24.27 -29.35 -3.55
C MET A 906 -24.95 -30.24 -2.49
N GLY A 907 -25.34 -29.69 -1.33
CA GLY A 907 -25.97 -30.41 -0.23
C GLY A 907 -24.99 -31.01 0.77
N ILE A 908 -23.71 -30.61 0.75
CA ILE A 908 -22.71 -31.03 1.73
C ILE A 908 -22.77 -30.09 2.92
N ASN A 909 -23.46 -30.51 3.98
CA ASN A 909 -23.65 -29.69 5.17
C ASN A 909 -22.52 -29.85 6.21
N ASP A 910 -21.97 -31.06 6.34
CA ASP A 910 -20.83 -31.35 7.22
C ASP A 910 -19.52 -31.14 6.45
N LEU A 911 -18.90 -29.99 6.72
CA LEU A 911 -17.63 -29.59 6.11
C LEU A 911 -16.42 -30.08 6.90
N LEU A 912 -16.57 -30.30 8.22
CA LEU A 912 -15.48 -30.72 9.10
C LEU A 912 -15.09 -32.18 8.85
N HIS A 913 -16.07 -33.05 8.64
CA HIS A 913 -15.83 -34.47 8.30
C HIS A 913 -15.89 -34.74 6.80
N PHE A 914 -15.83 -33.68 5.97
CA PHE A 914 -15.72 -33.87 4.54
C PHE A 914 -14.35 -34.49 4.20
N ASP A 915 -14.37 -35.49 3.32
CA ASP A 915 -13.21 -36.32 2.94
C ASP A 915 -12.25 -35.55 2.03
N PHE A 916 -11.67 -34.46 2.53
CA PHE A 916 -10.56 -33.76 1.89
C PHE A 916 -9.28 -34.58 2.02
N MET A 917 -8.43 -34.55 0.99
CA MET A 917 -7.10 -35.18 1.08
C MET A 917 -6.23 -34.50 2.13
N ASP A 918 -6.20 -33.17 2.09
CA ASP A 918 -5.60 -32.31 3.11
C ASP A 918 -6.68 -31.30 3.53
N PRO A 919 -7.25 -31.41 4.74
CA PRO A 919 -8.33 -30.53 5.16
C PRO A 919 -7.85 -29.07 5.30
N PRO A 920 -8.70 -28.09 4.99
CA PRO A 920 -8.41 -26.69 5.28
C PRO A 920 -8.37 -26.43 6.79
N PRO A 921 -7.70 -25.36 7.24
CA PRO A 921 -7.77 -24.93 8.63
C PRO A 921 -9.19 -24.64 9.06
N THR A 922 -9.51 -25.04 10.28
CA THR A 922 -10.79 -24.74 10.92
C THR A 922 -11.05 -23.23 10.98
N ASN A 923 -10.04 -22.42 11.31
CA ASN A 923 -10.15 -20.97 11.32
C ASN A 923 -10.63 -20.38 9.99
N THR A 924 -9.97 -20.74 8.88
CA THR A 924 -10.33 -20.25 7.55
C THR A 924 -11.74 -20.69 7.17
N MET A 925 -12.14 -21.90 7.53
CA MET A 925 -13.52 -22.37 7.31
C MET A 925 -14.54 -21.60 8.14
N LEU A 926 -14.27 -21.35 9.43
CA LEU A 926 -15.15 -20.62 10.33
C LEU A 926 -15.35 -19.18 9.86
N THR A 927 -14.27 -18.46 9.54
CA THR A 927 -14.35 -17.10 9.02
C THR A 927 -15.12 -17.03 7.70
N ALA A 928 -14.96 -18.02 6.82
CA ALA A 928 -15.72 -18.09 5.59
C ALA A 928 -17.22 -18.38 5.84
N LEU A 929 -17.56 -19.21 6.83
CA LEU A 929 -18.95 -19.44 7.25
C LEU A 929 -19.57 -18.18 7.88
N GLU A 930 -18.82 -17.45 8.71
CA GLU A 930 -19.23 -16.15 9.25
C GLU A 930 -19.48 -15.13 8.14
N GLU A 931 -18.60 -15.07 7.14
CA GLU A 931 -18.75 -14.19 5.98
C GLU A 931 -20.04 -14.51 5.20
N LEU A 932 -20.28 -15.79 4.90
CA LEU A 932 -21.49 -16.22 4.19
C LEU A 932 -22.76 -15.99 5.00
N TYR A 933 -22.71 -16.14 6.32
CA TYR A 933 -23.82 -15.80 7.22
C TYR A 933 -24.08 -14.28 7.24
N ALA A 934 -23.03 -13.46 7.34
CA ALA A 934 -23.15 -12.00 7.26
C ALA A 934 -23.72 -11.55 5.89
N LEU A 935 -23.39 -12.26 4.82
CA LEU A 935 -23.98 -12.05 3.49
C LEU A 935 -25.44 -12.55 3.38
N SER A 936 -26.00 -13.17 4.42
CA SER A 936 -27.33 -13.80 4.42
C SER A 936 -27.46 -14.96 3.42
N ALA A 937 -26.32 -15.55 3.02
CA ALA A 937 -26.29 -16.76 2.21
C ALA A 937 -26.60 -18.00 3.05
N LEU A 938 -26.28 -17.96 4.35
CA LEU A 938 -26.59 -18.98 5.35
C LEU A 938 -27.64 -18.47 6.35
N ASP A 939 -28.44 -19.39 6.90
CA ASP A 939 -29.37 -19.12 8.00
C ASP A 939 -28.73 -19.38 9.37
N ASP A 940 -29.52 -19.21 10.44
CA ASP A 940 -29.10 -19.39 11.83
C ASP A 940 -28.71 -20.85 12.16
N GLU A 941 -29.10 -21.82 11.32
CA GLU A 941 -28.74 -23.24 11.43
C GLU A 941 -27.50 -23.60 10.58
N GLY A 942 -26.94 -22.64 9.83
CA GLY A 942 -25.80 -22.87 8.94
C GLY A 942 -26.18 -23.62 7.64
N LEU A 943 -27.47 -23.60 7.27
CA LEU A 943 -28.00 -24.13 6.02
C LEU A 943 -28.14 -23.03 4.98
N LEU A 944 -28.22 -23.43 3.70
CA LEU A 944 -28.24 -22.50 2.58
C LEU A 944 -29.62 -21.84 2.41
N THR A 945 -29.66 -20.51 2.44
CA THR A 945 -30.90 -19.74 2.22
C THR A 945 -31.34 -19.76 0.75
N ARG A 946 -32.56 -19.30 0.46
CA ARG A 946 -33.00 -19.06 -0.94
C ARG A 946 -32.11 -18.07 -1.67
N LEU A 947 -31.59 -17.07 -0.96
CA LEU A 947 -30.64 -16.10 -1.51
C LEU A 947 -29.29 -16.79 -1.78
N GLY A 948 -28.75 -17.53 -0.80
CA GLY A 948 -27.50 -18.27 -0.93
C GLY A 948 -27.51 -19.27 -2.10
N ARG A 949 -28.64 -19.95 -2.34
CA ARG A 949 -28.81 -20.84 -3.49
C ARG A 949 -28.69 -20.10 -4.82
N LYS A 950 -29.31 -18.92 -4.94
CA LYS A 950 -29.16 -18.07 -6.14
C LYS A 950 -27.73 -17.58 -6.30
N MET A 951 -27.08 -17.20 -5.19
CA MET A 951 -25.68 -16.73 -5.20
C MET A 951 -24.73 -17.80 -5.72
N ALA A 952 -24.90 -19.06 -5.32
CA ALA A 952 -24.03 -20.18 -5.70
C ALA A 952 -23.99 -20.47 -7.21
N ASP A 953 -25.03 -20.08 -7.96
CA ASP A 953 -25.07 -20.28 -9.42
C ASP A 953 -24.28 -19.22 -10.20
N PHE A 954 -23.98 -18.08 -9.57
CA PHE A 954 -23.14 -17.07 -10.18
C PHE A 954 -21.67 -17.47 -10.01
N PRO A 955 -20.88 -17.54 -11.09
CA PRO A 955 -19.47 -17.94 -11.02
C PRO A 955 -18.61 -16.76 -10.58
N MET A 956 -18.81 -16.23 -9.37
CA MET A 956 -18.09 -15.07 -8.84
C MET A 956 -18.09 -15.09 -7.31
N GLU A 957 -17.32 -14.19 -6.70
CA GLU A 957 -17.32 -14.01 -5.26
C GLU A 957 -18.74 -13.81 -4.70
N PRO A 958 -19.08 -14.43 -3.56
CA PRO A 958 -20.40 -14.30 -2.93
C PRO A 958 -20.83 -12.83 -2.76
N SER A 959 -19.91 -11.95 -2.38
CA SER A 959 -20.17 -10.51 -2.21
C SER A 959 -20.63 -9.85 -3.52
N LEU A 960 -20.00 -10.17 -4.66
CA LEU A 960 -20.41 -9.68 -5.98
C LEU A 960 -21.76 -10.25 -6.41
N ALA A 961 -22.01 -11.54 -6.14
CA ALA A 961 -23.29 -12.18 -6.44
C ALA A 961 -24.44 -11.54 -5.64
N LYS A 962 -24.20 -11.20 -4.36
CA LYS A 962 -25.16 -10.48 -3.52
C LYS A 962 -25.49 -9.10 -4.07
N VAL A 963 -24.47 -8.31 -4.45
CA VAL A 963 -24.66 -6.99 -5.07
C VAL A 963 -25.51 -7.10 -6.33
N LEU A 964 -25.25 -8.10 -7.19
CA LEU A 964 -26.00 -8.29 -8.42
C LEU A 964 -27.47 -8.63 -8.18
N ILE A 965 -27.75 -9.47 -7.18
CA ILE A 965 -29.13 -9.83 -6.81
C ILE A 965 -29.85 -8.62 -6.18
N ALA A 966 -29.21 -7.91 -5.25
CA ALA A 966 -29.78 -6.72 -4.61
C ALA A 966 -30.03 -5.57 -5.60
N ALA A 967 -29.22 -5.47 -6.66
CA ALA A 967 -29.41 -4.47 -7.71
C ALA A 967 -30.71 -4.66 -8.50
N VAL A 968 -31.26 -5.88 -8.53
CA VAL A 968 -32.58 -6.14 -9.14
C VAL A 968 -33.67 -5.49 -8.29
N ASP A 969 -33.60 -5.64 -6.97
CA ASP A 969 -34.59 -5.09 -6.03
C ASP A 969 -34.55 -3.55 -5.99
N LEU A 970 -33.37 -2.95 -6.15
CA LEU A 970 -33.17 -1.49 -6.22
C LEU A 970 -33.43 -0.88 -7.61
N GLY A 971 -33.57 -1.71 -8.65
CA GLY A 971 -33.78 -1.27 -10.03
C GLY A 971 -32.55 -0.63 -10.70
N CYS A 972 -31.34 -1.11 -10.39
CA CYS A 972 -30.05 -0.62 -10.94
C CYS A 972 -29.18 -1.75 -11.53
N SER A 973 -29.83 -2.84 -11.95
CA SER A 973 -29.18 -4.05 -12.45
C SER A 973 -28.31 -3.85 -13.71
N GLU A 974 -28.67 -2.96 -14.65
CA GLU A 974 -27.88 -2.76 -15.87
C GLU A 974 -26.49 -2.16 -15.57
N GLU A 975 -26.44 -1.18 -14.68
CA GLU A 975 -25.20 -0.52 -14.25
C GLU A 975 -24.33 -1.48 -13.44
N ILE A 976 -24.92 -2.19 -12.48
CA ILE A 976 -24.21 -3.13 -11.62
C ILE A 976 -23.66 -4.31 -12.43
N LEU A 977 -24.41 -4.85 -13.40
CA LEU A 977 -23.90 -5.86 -14.32
C LEU A 977 -22.61 -5.42 -15.02
N SER A 978 -22.59 -4.17 -15.49
CA SER A 978 -21.45 -3.59 -16.18
C SER A 978 -20.27 -3.37 -15.23
N ILE A 979 -20.53 -2.92 -13.99
CA ILE A 979 -19.49 -2.77 -12.95
C ILE A 979 -18.89 -4.13 -12.56
N VAL A 980 -19.72 -5.12 -12.25
CA VAL A 980 -19.28 -6.48 -11.85
C VAL A 980 -18.46 -7.13 -12.95
N ALA A 981 -18.88 -6.97 -14.21
CA ALA A 981 -18.11 -7.44 -15.36
C ALA A 981 -16.74 -6.77 -15.47
N MET A 982 -16.66 -5.45 -15.23
CA MET A 982 -15.41 -4.70 -15.27
C MET A 982 -14.48 -5.04 -14.09
N LEU A 983 -15.03 -5.27 -12.89
CA LEU A 983 -14.26 -5.70 -11.70
C LEU A 983 -13.67 -7.11 -11.87
N SER A 984 -14.36 -7.98 -12.61
CA SER A 984 -13.91 -9.35 -12.88
C SER A 984 -12.70 -9.41 -13.84
N MET A 985 -12.34 -8.29 -14.46
CA MET A 985 -11.21 -8.20 -15.38
C MET A 985 -9.95 -7.64 -14.68
N PRO A 986 -8.74 -8.06 -15.11
CA PRO A 986 -7.52 -7.37 -14.72
C PRO A 986 -7.55 -5.89 -15.16
N SER A 987 -6.71 -5.06 -14.55
CA SER A 987 -6.63 -3.61 -14.77
C SER A 987 -6.94 -3.19 -16.21
N VAL A 988 -8.04 -2.45 -16.38
CA VAL A 988 -8.55 -1.98 -17.68
C VAL A 988 -7.69 -0.86 -18.26
N PHE A 989 -7.13 -0.02 -17.40
CA PHE A 989 -6.29 1.10 -17.78
C PHE A 989 -4.87 0.63 -18.12
N TYR A 990 -4.33 1.16 -19.20
CA TYR A 990 -2.94 0.98 -19.63
C TYR A 990 -2.16 2.26 -19.33
N ARG A 991 -1.06 2.16 -18.58
CA ARG A 991 -0.25 3.32 -18.17
C ARG A 991 1.20 3.14 -18.61
N PRO A 992 1.52 3.41 -19.89
CA PRO A 992 2.90 3.29 -20.40
C PRO A 992 3.82 4.33 -19.73
N LYS A 993 5.07 3.94 -19.42
CA LYS A 993 6.03 4.78 -18.68
C LYS A 993 6.32 6.14 -19.35
N GLU A 994 6.33 6.20 -20.67
CA GLU A 994 6.67 7.40 -21.42
C GLU A 994 5.50 8.38 -21.60
N LYS A 995 4.26 7.86 -21.58
CA LYS A 995 3.03 8.65 -21.78
C LYS A 995 2.15 8.68 -20.53
N GLN A 996 2.74 8.55 -19.33
CA GLN A 996 1.99 8.50 -18.07
C GLN A 996 1.07 9.70 -17.90
N THR A 997 1.57 10.91 -18.13
CA THR A 997 0.79 12.15 -18.00
C THR A 997 -0.40 12.20 -18.95
N GLN A 998 -0.22 11.76 -20.21
CA GLN A 998 -1.32 11.70 -21.19
C GLN A 998 -2.35 10.63 -20.81
N ALA A 999 -1.89 9.46 -20.35
CA ALA A 999 -2.78 8.40 -19.88
C ALA A 999 -3.59 8.84 -18.66
N ASP A 1000 -2.94 9.53 -17.71
CA ASP A 1000 -3.58 10.06 -16.50
C ASP A 1000 -4.59 11.17 -16.87
N GLN A 1001 -4.27 12.04 -17.83
CA GLN A 1001 -5.22 13.04 -18.38
C GLN A 1001 -6.44 12.41 -19.05
N LYS A 1002 -6.24 11.36 -19.85
CA LYS A 1002 -7.34 10.63 -20.51
C LYS A 1002 -8.20 9.90 -19.48
N LYS A 1003 -7.58 9.26 -18.50
CA LYS A 1003 -8.25 8.62 -17.37
C LYS A 1003 -9.07 9.62 -16.56
N ALA A 1004 -8.53 10.83 -16.34
CA ALA A 1004 -9.23 11.90 -15.62
C ALA A 1004 -10.56 12.31 -16.27
N LYS A 1005 -10.72 12.14 -17.59
CA LYS A 1005 -11.98 12.40 -18.30
C LYS A 1005 -13.10 11.42 -17.91
N PHE A 1006 -12.75 10.24 -17.42
CA PHE A 1006 -13.72 9.22 -17.02
C PHE A 1006 -14.02 9.24 -15.52
N HIS A 1007 -13.24 10.01 -14.73
CA HIS A 1007 -13.38 10.03 -13.28
C HIS A 1007 -14.75 10.51 -12.82
N ASP A 1008 -15.43 9.66 -12.07
CA ASP A 1008 -16.62 10.05 -11.33
C ASP A 1008 -16.21 10.60 -9.95
N PRO A 1009 -16.80 11.73 -9.50
CA PRO A 1009 -16.54 12.27 -8.17
C PRO A 1009 -16.88 11.31 -7.02
N HIS A 1010 -17.83 10.40 -7.20
CA HIS A 1010 -18.33 9.53 -6.14
C HIS A 1010 -17.55 8.21 -6.03
N GLY A 1011 -16.79 7.80 -7.06
CA GLY A 1011 -15.94 6.62 -6.91
C GLY A 1011 -15.41 5.96 -8.19
N ASP A 1012 -14.56 4.97 -7.98
CA ASP A 1012 -13.93 4.15 -9.01
C ASP A 1012 -14.91 3.20 -9.70
N HIS A 1013 -15.88 2.64 -8.96
CA HIS A 1013 -16.90 1.75 -9.55
C HIS A 1013 -17.69 2.47 -10.66
N LEU A 1014 -18.07 3.72 -10.43
CA LEU A 1014 -18.74 4.55 -11.43
C LEU A 1014 -17.79 5.01 -12.54
N THR A 1015 -16.51 5.23 -12.22
CA THR A 1015 -15.48 5.50 -13.24
C THR A 1015 -15.38 4.32 -14.22
N LEU A 1016 -15.41 3.07 -13.75
CA LEU A 1016 -15.42 1.88 -14.61
C LEU A 1016 -16.71 1.78 -15.44
N LEU A 1017 -17.85 2.14 -14.88
CA LEU A 1017 -19.12 2.23 -15.60
C LEU A 1017 -19.05 3.25 -16.75
N ASN A 1018 -18.50 4.43 -16.49
CA ASN A 1018 -18.31 5.48 -17.51
C ASN A 1018 -17.42 5.02 -18.65
N VAL A 1019 -16.34 4.29 -18.34
CA VAL A 1019 -15.46 3.68 -19.35
C VAL A 1019 -16.23 2.67 -20.22
N TYR A 1020 -17.00 1.76 -19.61
CA TYR A 1020 -17.77 0.76 -20.36
C TYR A 1020 -18.85 1.40 -21.23
N ASN A 1021 -19.58 2.38 -20.69
CA ASN A 1021 -20.61 3.11 -21.42
C ASN A 1021 -20.02 3.94 -22.57
N GLY A 1022 -18.87 4.59 -22.36
CA GLY A 1022 -18.16 5.30 -23.42
C GLY A 1022 -17.72 4.36 -24.55
N TRP A 1023 -17.28 3.14 -24.22
CA TRP A 1023 -16.93 2.14 -25.22
C TRP A 1023 -18.15 1.59 -25.97
N LYS A 1024 -19.26 1.34 -25.26
CA LYS A 1024 -20.55 0.89 -25.82
C LYS A 1024 -21.12 1.93 -26.81
N GLN A 1025 -21.08 3.22 -26.45
CA GLN A 1025 -21.52 4.33 -27.31
C GLN A 1025 -20.70 4.42 -28.61
N ASN A 1026 -19.40 4.12 -28.54
CA ASN A 1026 -18.51 4.06 -29.70
C ASN A 1026 -18.52 2.69 -30.41
N LYS A 1027 -19.65 1.96 -30.33
CA LYS A 1027 -19.88 0.68 -31.02
C LYS A 1027 -18.78 -0.37 -30.79
N PHE A 1028 -18.20 -0.40 -29.59
CA PHE A 1028 -17.15 -1.35 -29.22
C PHE A 1028 -15.86 -1.25 -30.06
N ALA A 1029 -15.55 -0.05 -30.58
CA ALA A 1029 -14.40 0.17 -31.45
C ALA A 1029 -13.05 -0.01 -30.73
N ASN A 1030 -12.11 -0.75 -31.36
CA ASN A 1030 -10.73 -0.87 -30.85
C ASN A 1030 -9.93 0.45 -30.91
N PRO A 1031 -10.03 1.28 -31.96
CA PRO A 1031 -9.33 2.57 -32.00
C PRO A 1031 -9.64 3.48 -30.81
N TRP A 1032 -10.92 3.52 -30.39
CA TRP A 1032 -11.34 4.29 -29.23
C TRP A 1032 -10.64 3.83 -27.94
N CYS A 1033 -10.43 2.53 -27.76
CA CYS A 1033 -9.67 2.01 -26.62
C CYS A 1033 -8.22 2.48 -26.67
N PHE A 1034 -7.59 2.45 -27.84
CA PHE A 1034 -6.20 2.87 -28.01
C PHE A 1034 -6.00 4.36 -27.68
N GLU A 1035 -6.87 5.24 -28.20
CA GLU A 1035 -6.81 6.69 -27.96
C GLU A 1035 -7.03 7.11 -26.49
N ASN A 1036 -7.67 6.24 -25.71
CA ASN A 1036 -7.98 6.46 -24.30
C ASN A 1036 -7.12 5.62 -23.35
N PHE A 1037 -6.08 4.94 -23.87
CA PHE A 1037 -5.19 4.07 -23.09
C PHE A 1037 -5.95 2.97 -22.33
N ILE A 1038 -6.93 2.35 -22.98
CA ILE A 1038 -7.73 1.24 -22.45
C ILE A 1038 -7.34 -0.05 -23.18
N GLN A 1039 -7.25 -1.15 -22.44
CA GLN A 1039 -6.92 -2.45 -23.03
C GLN A 1039 -8.14 -3.07 -23.73
N ALA A 1040 -8.15 -3.05 -25.07
CA ALA A 1040 -9.25 -3.59 -25.88
C ALA A 1040 -9.57 -5.07 -25.59
N ARG A 1041 -8.55 -5.89 -25.32
CA ARG A 1041 -8.73 -7.31 -24.95
C ARG A 1041 -9.53 -7.47 -23.65
N SER A 1042 -9.23 -6.65 -22.66
CA SER A 1042 -9.93 -6.67 -21.36
C SER A 1042 -11.38 -6.21 -21.50
N MET A 1043 -11.64 -5.19 -22.32
CA MET A 1043 -13.00 -4.70 -22.61
C MET A 1043 -13.88 -5.75 -23.32
N ARG A 1044 -13.35 -6.46 -24.33
CA ARG A 1044 -14.10 -7.54 -24.99
C ARG A 1044 -14.48 -8.64 -24.01
N ARG A 1045 -13.52 -9.09 -23.20
CA ARG A 1045 -13.79 -10.08 -22.15
C ARG A 1045 -14.80 -9.58 -21.12
N ALA A 1046 -14.74 -8.30 -20.72
CA ALA A 1046 -15.75 -7.73 -19.83
C ALA A 1046 -17.15 -7.82 -20.45
N LYS A 1047 -17.28 -7.58 -21.76
CA LYS A 1047 -18.55 -7.79 -22.47
C LYS A 1047 -18.99 -9.26 -22.44
N ASP A 1048 -18.09 -10.20 -22.72
CA ASP A 1048 -18.41 -11.64 -22.70
C ASP A 1048 -18.88 -12.09 -21.30
N VAL A 1049 -18.22 -11.61 -20.24
CA VAL A 1049 -18.61 -11.81 -18.84
C VAL A 1049 -20.01 -11.26 -18.59
N ARG A 1050 -20.26 -10.01 -18.99
CA ARG A 1050 -21.56 -9.35 -18.82
C ARG A 1050 -22.68 -10.13 -19.52
N ASP A 1051 -22.46 -10.55 -20.77
CA ASP A 1051 -23.45 -11.27 -21.56
C ASP A 1051 -23.75 -12.65 -20.95
N GLN A 1052 -22.73 -13.33 -20.39
CA GLN A 1052 -22.94 -14.57 -19.62
C GLN A 1052 -23.77 -14.33 -18.35
N LEU A 1053 -23.51 -13.26 -17.62
CA LEU A 1053 -24.26 -12.93 -16.40
C LEU A 1053 -25.72 -12.58 -16.73
N VAL A 1054 -25.96 -11.88 -17.84
CA VAL A 1054 -27.32 -11.62 -18.35
C VAL A 1054 -28.05 -12.95 -18.62
N SER A 1055 -27.41 -13.91 -19.29
CA SER A 1055 -28.01 -15.23 -19.54
C SER A 1055 -28.39 -15.98 -18.26
N ILE A 1056 -27.58 -15.86 -17.19
CA ILE A 1056 -27.89 -16.44 -15.88
C ILE A 1056 -29.06 -15.69 -15.23
N MET A 1057 -29.09 -14.36 -15.30
CA MET A 1057 -30.18 -13.54 -14.75
C MET A 1057 -31.51 -13.80 -15.46
N GLU A 1058 -31.51 -13.97 -16.78
CA GLU A 1058 -32.69 -14.32 -17.58
C GLU A 1058 -33.27 -15.68 -17.16
N ARG A 1059 -32.41 -16.68 -16.90
CA ARG A 1059 -32.83 -17.99 -16.37
C ARG A 1059 -33.60 -17.85 -15.06
N TYR A 1060 -33.19 -16.92 -14.21
CA TYR A 1060 -33.84 -16.60 -12.94
C TYR A 1060 -35.00 -15.60 -13.04
N LYS A 1061 -35.35 -15.15 -14.25
CA LYS A 1061 -36.37 -14.12 -14.53
C LYS A 1061 -36.10 -12.80 -13.79
N HIS A 1062 -34.84 -12.44 -13.60
CA HIS A 1062 -34.46 -11.15 -13.06
C HIS A 1062 -34.60 -10.07 -14.14
N SER A 1063 -35.36 -9.01 -13.86
CA SER A 1063 -35.55 -7.90 -14.78
C SER A 1063 -34.29 -7.04 -14.84
N VAL A 1064 -33.73 -6.87 -16.04
CA VAL A 1064 -32.61 -5.96 -16.28
C VAL A 1064 -33.16 -4.55 -16.54
N VAL A 1065 -33.09 -3.70 -15.51
CA VAL A 1065 -33.54 -2.30 -15.52
C VAL A 1065 -32.35 -1.38 -15.21
N SER A 1066 -32.29 -0.24 -15.90
CA SER A 1066 -31.33 0.85 -15.68
C SER A 1066 -31.90 1.88 -14.70
N CYS A 1067 -31.05 2.38 -13.81
CA CYS A 1067 -31.39 3.46 -12.88
C CYS A 1067 -31.18 4.88 -13.45
N GLY A 1068 -30.80 5.00 -14.72
CA GLY A 1068 -30.57 6.28 -15.39
C GLY A 1068 -29.44 7.08 -14.75
N ARG A 1069 -29.76 8.30 -14.26
CA ARG A 1069 -28.78 9.19 -13.62
C ARG A 1069 -28.67 9.03 -12.11
N ASN A 1070 -29.49 8.19 -11.48
CA ASN A 1070 -29.49 8.05 -10.02
C ASN A 1070 -28.37 7.08 -9.56
N THR A 1071 -27.16 7.62 -9.40
CA THR A 1071 -25.97 6.88 -8.96
C THR A 1071 -26.03 6.43 -7.50
N GLN A 1072 -26.93 6.99 -6.68
CA GLN A 1072 -27.09 6.60 -5.28
C GLN A 1072 -27.56 5.15 -5.14
N LYS A 1073 -28.51 4.72 -5.98
CA LYS A 1073 -29.00 3.33 -5.99
C LYS A 1073 -27.90 2.31 -6.28
N VAL A 1074 -26.96 2.66 -7.17
CA VAL A 1074 -25.79 1.83 -7.49
C VAL A 1074 -24.87 1.72 -6.28
N ARG A 1075 -24.62 2.84 -5.58
CA ARG A 1075 -23.79 2.88 -4.36
C ARG A 1075 -24.42 2.09 -3.21
N GLN A 1076 -25.73 2.21 -3.02
CA GLN A 1076 -26.49 1.42 -2.04
C GLN A 1076 -26.44 -0.09 -2.37
N ALA A 1077 -26.58 -0.46 -3.65
CA ALA A 1077 -26.43 -1.85 -4.07
C ALA A 1077 -25.01 -2.38 -3.75
N LEU A 1078 -23.96 -1.59 -4.00
CA LEU A 1078 -22.59 -1.97 -3.65
C LEU A 1078 -22.40 -2.18 -2.14
N CYS A 1079 -23.02 -1.35 -1.29
CA CYS A 1079 -23.00 -1.54 0.17
C CYS A 1079 -23.56 -2.91 0.58
N SER A 1080 -24.56 -3.45 -0.12
CA SER A 1080 -25.18 -4.75 0.24
C SER A 1080 -24.22 -5.95 0.24
N GLY A 1081 -23.18 -5.95 -0.60
CA GLY A 1081 -22.17 -7.00 -0.62
C GLY A 1081 -20.82 -6.59 -0.05
N PHE A 1082 -20.44 -5.32 -0.14
CA PHE A 1082 -19.14 -4.82 0.34
C PHE A 1082 -19.20 -4.13 1.71
N PHE A 1083 -20.25 -4.35 2.51
CA PHE A 1083 -20.37 -3.75 3.84
C PHE A 1083 -19.21 -4.16 4.78
N ARG A 1084 -18.66 -5.37 4.63
CA ARG A 1084 -17.47 -5.84 5.37
C ARG A 1084 -16.22 -5.04 4.97
N ASN A 1085 -16.14 -4.66 3.69
CA ASN A 1085 -15.02 -3.94 3.09
C ASN A 1085 -15.24 -2.43 3.18
N SER A 1086 -15.49 -1.94 4.39
CA SER A 1086 -15.73 -0.53 4.67
C SER A 1086 -14.60 0.08 5.50
N ALA A 1087 -14.29 1.33 5.19
CA ALA A 1087 -13.28 2.11 5.88
C ALA A 1087 -13.76 3.54 6.15
N ARG A 1088 -13.23 4.11 7.23
CA ARG A 1088 -13.49 5.47 7.66
C ARG A 1088 -12.20 6.26 7.70
N LYS A 1089 -12.25 7.52 7.30
CA LYS A 1089 -11.13 8.45 7.38
C LYS A 1089 -10.81 8.77 8.85
N ASP A 1090 -9.57 8.52 9.24
CA ASP A 1090 -8.99 8.91 10.52
C ASP A 1090 -8.22 10.24 10.34
N PRO A 1091 -8.41 11.25 11.21
CA PRO A 1091 -7.73 12.54 11.09
C PRO A 1091 -6.19 12.47 11.18
N GLN A 1092 -5.63 11.46 11.84
CA GLN A 1092 -4.20 11.32 12.08
C GLN A 1092 -3.55 10.32 11.13
N GLU A 1093 -4.17 9.14 10.96
CA GLU A 1093 -3.53 8.00 10.30
C GLU A 1093 -3.99 7.76 8.85
N GLY A 1094 -4.98 8.53 8.36
CA GLY A 1094 -5.49 8.42 6.99
C GLY A 1094 -6.85 7.75 6.94
N TYR A 1095 -6.93 6.43 6.71
CA TYR A 1095 -8.17 5.66 6.82
C TYR A 1095 -7.95 4.45 7.73
N LYS A 1096 -9.04 3.99 8.37
CA LYS A 1096 -9.07 2.77 9.18
C LYS A 1096 -10.22 1.88 8.74
N THR A 1097 -9.98 0.58 8.72
CA THR A 1097 -11.06 -0.40 8.49
C THR A 1097 -12.05 -0.38 9.65
N LEU A 1098 -13.33 -0.63 9.38
CA LEU A 1098 -14.35 -0.64 10.44
C LEU A 1098 -14.27 -1.86 11.36
N ILE A 1099 -13.74 -2.98 10.86
CA ILE A 1099 -13.74 -4.27 11.55
C ILE A 1099 -12.62 -4.34 12.59
N GLU A 1100 -11.38 -4.14 12.15
CA GLU A 1100 -10.19 -4.29 13.01
C GLU A 1100 -9.53 -2.95 13.38
N GLY A 1101 -9.87 -1.86 12.69
CA GLY A 1101 -9.21 -0.56 12.90
C GLY A 1101 -7.84 -0.45 12.24
N THR A 1102 -7.50 -1.36 11.32
CA THR A 1102 -6.22 -1.40 10.60
C THR A 1102 -6.04 -0.16 9.73
N PRO A 1103 -4.89 0.53 9.79
CA PRO A 1103 -4.63 1.72 8.99
C PRO A 1103 -4.43 1.38 7.52
N VAL A 1104 -5.31 1.90 6.67
CA VAL A 1104 -5.34 1.67 5.22
C VAL A 1104 -5.27 2.99 4.46
N TYR A 1105 -4.80 2.95 3.20
CA TYR A 1105 -4.61 4.12 2.36
C TYR A 1105 -5.36 4.01 1.04
N LEU A 1106 -5.78 5.13 0.46
CA LEU A 1106 -6.33 5.14 -0.89
C LEU A 1106 -5.23 4.85 -1.91
N HIS A 1107 -5.47 3.90 -2.82
CA HIS A 1107 -4.52 3.63 -3.90
C HIS A 1107 -4.36 4.88 -4.81
N PRO A 1108 -3.13 5.26 -5.22
CA PRO A 1108 -2.90 6.48 -6.03
C PRO A 1108 -3.62 6.50 -7.38
N SER A 1109 -4.00 5.33 -7.91
CA SER A 1109 -4.76 5.22 -9.16
C SER A 1109 -6.26 5.49 -9.00
N SER A 1110 -6.76 5.67 -7.78
CA SER A 1110 -8.18 5.90 -7.50
C SER A 1110 -8.61 7.32 -7.88
N ALA A 1111 -9.83 7.44 -8.39
CA ALA A 1111 -10.53 8.71 -8.64
C ALA A 1111 -10.80 9.52 -7.35
N LEU A 1112 -10.76 8.86 -6.19
CA LEU A 1112 -10.91 9.47 -4.87
C LEU A 1112 -9.57 9.90 -4.26
N PHE A 1113 -8.44 9.60 -4.91
CA PHE A 1113 -7.14 10.05 -4.42
C PHE A 1113 -7.07 11.60 -4.39
N GLY A 1114 -6.69 12.15 -3.24
CA GLY A 1114 -6.69 13.61 -3.01
C GLY A 1114 -8.06 14.22 -2.69
N LYS A 1115 -9.16 13.45 -2.75
CA LYS A 1115 -10.50 13.91 -2.35
C LYS A 1115 -10.78 13.53 -0.89
N GLN A 1116 -11.54 14.38 -0.20
CA GLN A 1116 -11.94 14.13 1.18
C GLN A 1116 -13.27 13.38 1.22
N ALA A 1117 -13.23 12.05 1.16
CA ALA A 1117 -14.37 11.20 1.50
C ALA A 1117 -14.19 10.71 2.94
N GLU A 1118 -15.20 10.87 3.81
CA GLU A 1118 -15.10 10.38 5.19
C GLU A 1118 -15.32 8.86 5.26
N TRP A 1119 -16.34 8.37 4.57
CA TRP A 1119 -16.70 6.95 4.55
C TRP A 1119 -16.57 6.40 3.14
N VAL A 1120 -15.88 5.26 3.02
CA VAL A 1120 -15.64 4.59 1.75
C VAL A 1120 -15.85 3.09 1.87
N ILE A 1121 -16.35 2.50 0.80
CA ILE A 1121 -16.23 1.05 0.57
C ILE A 1121 -15.13 0.82 -0.46
N TYR A 1122 -14.50 -0.35 -0.38
CA TYR A 1122 -13.46 -0.78 -1.30
C TYR A 1122 -13.74 -2.20 -1.81
N HIS A 1123 -13.26 -2.50 -3.01
CA HIS A 1123 -13.42 -3.84 -3.59
C HIS A 1123 -12.43 -4.82 -2.96
N THR A 1124 -11.14 -4.47 -2.96
CA THR A 1124 -10.05 -5.31 -2.45
C THR A 1124 -9.01 -4.47 -1.71
N LEU A 1125 -8.35 -5.07 -0.73
CA LEU A 1125 -7.14 -4.55 -0.11
C LEU A 1125 -5.93 -5.19 -0.77
N ILE A 1126 -4.96 -4.36 -1.16
CA ILE A 1126 -3.72 -4.82 -1.77
C ILE A 1126 -2.57 -4.43 -0.84
N MET A 1127 -1.88 -5.42 -0.28
CA MET A 1127 -0.67 -5.21 0.47
C MET A 1127 0.53 -5.03 -0.47
N THR A 1128 1.20 -3.88 -0.34
CA THR A 1128 2.47 -3.61 -1.05
C THR A 1128 3.53 -3.16 -0.04
N SER A 1129 3.95 -1.90 -0.05
CA SER A 1129 4.70 -1.27 1.05
C SER A 1129 3.79 -0.78 2.18
N LYS A 1130 2.55 -0.45 1.81
CA LYS A 1130 1.44 -0.10 2.70
C LYS A 1130 0.20 -0.82 2.20
N GLU A 1131 -0.81 -0.90 3.05
CA GLU A 1131 -2.11 -1.44 2.70
C GLU A 1131 -2.90 -0.40 1.89
N TYR A 1132 -3.17 -0.72 0.62
CA TYR A 1132 -3.93 0.16 -0.27
C TYR A 1132 -5.31 -0.41 -0.56
N MET A 1133 -6.34 0.41 -0.36
CA MET A 1133 -7.69 0.17 -0.83
C MET A 1133 -7.76 0.38 -2.34
N HIS A 1134 -8.20 -0.66 -3.06
CA HIS A 1134 -8.36 -0.66 -4.51
C HIS A 1134 -9.84 -0.62 -4.89
N CYS A 1135 -10.17 0.15 -5.95
CA CYS A 1135 -11.53 0.45 -6.40
C CYS A 1135 -12.44 0.95 -5.28
N THR A 1136 -12.30 2.22 -4.92
CA THR A 1136 -13.02 2.80 -3.77
C THR A 1136 -14.22 3.64 -4.21
N THR A 1137 -15.23 3.74 -3.35
CA THR A 1137 -16.44 4.55 -3.60
C THR A 1137 -16.91 5.17 -2.31
N SER A 1138 -17.26 6.45 -2.35
CA SER A 1138 -17.77 7.15 -1.19
C SER A 1138 -19.16 6.62 -0.85
N ILE A 1139 -19.47 6.51 0.44
CA ILE A 1139 -20.76 6.02 0.92
C ILE A 1139 -21.26 6.88 2.07
N GLU A 1140 -22.55 6.74 2.38
CA GLU A 1140 -23.13 7.29 3.60
C GLU A 1140 -23.24 6.20 4.65
N PRO A 1141 -23.01 6.52 5.93
CA PRO A 1141 -23.03 5.53 7.01
C PRO A 1141 -24.40 4.83 7.11
N LYS A 1142 -25.51 5.56 6.96
CA LYS A 1142 -26.88 5.01 7.05
C LYS A 1142 -27.07 3.76 6.18
N TRP A 1143 -26.50 3.75 4.98
CA TRP A 1143 -26.63 2.64 4.03
C TRP A 1143 -25.96 1.35 4.52
N LEU A 1144 -24.90 1.42 5.34
CA LEU A 1144 -24.27 0.22 5.91
C LEU A 1144 -25.19 -0.48 6.91
N VAL A 1145 -25.91 0.29 7.71
CA VAL A 1145 -26.87 -0.25 8.70
C VAL A 1145 -28.09 -0.83 8.00
N GLU A 1146 -28.61 -0.15 6.98
CA GLU A 1146 -29.73 -0.66 6.16
C GLU A 1146 -29.35 -1.93 5.39
N ALA A 1147 -28.14 -1.98 4.84
CA ALA A 1147 -27.66 -3.09 4.03
C ALA A 1147 -27.33 -4.35 4.85
N ALA A 1148 -26.83 -4.18 6.08
CA ALA A 1148 -26.42 -5.28 6.94
C ALA A 1148 -26.77 -4.99 8.43
N PRO A 1149 -28.07 -5.02 8.79
CA PRO A 1149 -28.52 -4.70 10.15
C PRO A 1149 -28.09 -5.75 11.18
N SER A 1150 -27.80 -6.98 10.75
CA SER A 1150 -27.24 -8.04 11.60
C SER A 1150 -25.78 -7.75 11.98
N PHE A 1151 -25.03 -7.03 11.15
CA PHE A 1151 -23.60 -6.78 11.34
C PHE A 1151 -23.32 -5.42 11.97
N PHE A 1152 -24.06 -4.39 11.55
CA PHE A 1152 -23.91 -3.02 12.03
C PHE A 1152 -25.10 -2.58 12.87
N LYS A 1153 -24.84 -1.74 13.87
CA LYS A 1153 -25.88 -1.04 14.65
C LYS A 1153 -25.54 0.44 14.75
N VAL A 1154 -26.56 1.29 14.82
CA VAL A 1154 -26.37 2.70 15.14
C VAL A 1154 -25.95 2.82 16.60
N ALA A 1155 -24.89 3.60 16.87
CA ALA A 1155 -24.48 3.91 18.22
C ALA A 1155 -25.60 4.68 18.95
N PRO A 1156 -25.95 4.33 20.20
CA PRO A 1156 -26.99 5.03 20.94
C PRO A 1156 -26.60 6.49 21.15
N THR A 1157 -27.49 7.43 20.81
CA THR A 1157 -27.28 8.87 20.97
C THR A 1157 -27.09 9.28 22.44
N ASP A 1158 -27.62 8.50 23.37
CA ASP A 1158 -27.57 8.75 24.81
C ASP A 1158 -26.21 8.42 25.47
N LYS A 1159 -25.34 7.64 24.80
CA LYS A 1159 -24.06 7.19 25.37
C LYS A 1159 -22.92 7.40 24.38
N LEU A 1160 -21.74 7.75 24.89
CA LEU A 1160 -20.52 7.80 24.07
C LEU A 1160 -20.27 6.42 23.44
N SER A 1161 -20.08 6.38 22.12
CA SER A 1161 -19.73 5.14 21.41
C SER A 1161 -18.44 4.55 21.98
N LYS A 1162 -18.27 3.22 21.87
CA LYS A 1162 -17.05 2.53 22.35
C LYS A 1162 -15.79 3.18 21.78
N ARG A 1163 -15.86 3.62 20.51
CA ARG A 1163 -14.81 4.34 19.79
C ARG A 1163 -14.52 5.71 20.39
N LYS A 1164 -15.53 6.58 20.51
CA LYS A 1164 -15.36 7.92 21.12
C LYS A 1164 -14.83 7.84 22.55
N LYS A 1165 -15.14 6.75 23.28
CA LYS A 1165 -14.60 6.49 24.61
C LYS A 1165 -13.13 6.07 24.62
N ALA A 1166 -12.67 5.41 23.55
CA ALA A 1166 -11.28 4.97 23.37
C ALA A 1166 -10.38 6.05 22.74
N GLU A 1167 -10.96 7.06 22.09
CA GLU A 1167 -10.22 8.20 21.53
C GLU A 1167 -9.47 8.95 22.64
N ARG A 1168 -8.17 9.16 22.42
CA ARG A 1168 -7.31 9.93 23.31
C ARG A 1168 -6.86 11.19 22.60
N ILE A 1169 -7.17 12.33 23.20
CA ILE A 1169 -6.67 13.62 22.71
C ILE A 1169 -5.24 13.86 23.21
N GLN A 1170 -4.38 14.32 22.32
CA GLN A 1170 -3.04 14.80 22.64
C GLN A 1170 -2.98 16.30 22.33
N PRO A 1171 -2.19 17.09 23.08
CA PRO A 1171 -1.96 18.49 22.74
C PRO A 1171 -1.23 18.58 21.39
N LEU A 1172 -1.36 19.73 20.73
CA LEU A 1172 -0.65 20.00 19.48
C LEU A 1172 0.86 19.82 19.68
N TYR A 1173 1.52 19.21 18.70
CA TYR A 1173 2.96 18.97 18.73
C TYR A 1173 3.72 20.29 18.87
N ASN A 1174 4.56 20.38 19.90
CA ASN A 1174 5.46 21.50 20.12
C ASN A 1174 6.90 21.02 20.00
N LYS A 1175 7.60 21.41 18.93
CA LYS A 1175 9.00 21.03 18.65
C LYS A 1175 9.97 21.34 19.81
N PHE A 1176 9.63 22.31 20.67
CA PHE A 1176 10.49 22.77 21.78
C PHE A 1176 10.26 22.02 23.10
N ALA A 1177 9.22 21.20 23.22
CA ALA A 1177 8.93 20.41 24.41
C ALA A 1177 9.04 18.92 24.07
N ALA A 1178 9.50 18.08 25.01
CA ALA A 1178 9.41 16.64 24.78
C ALA A 1178 7.93 16.21 24.83
N GLU A 1179 7.62 15.14 24.09
CA GLU A 1179 6.25 14.69 23.77
C GLU A 1179 5.33 14.52 24.99
N ASP A 1180 5.90 14.18 26.16
CA ASP A 1180 5.17 13.92 27.41
C ASP A 1180 5.49 14.88 28.56
N ASP A 1181 6.27 15.95 28.33
CA ASP A 1181 6.69 16.88 29.40
C ASP A 1181 5.54 17.70 30.00
N TRP A 1182 4.47 17.88 29.23
CA TRP A 1182 3.24 18.51 29.69
C TRP A 1182 2.47 17.64 30.70
N ARG A 1183 2.76 16.34 30.78
CA ARG A 1183 2.06 15.43 31.70
C ARG A 1183 2.55 15.66 33.13
N LEU A 1184 1.61 15.85 34.05
CA LEU A 1184 1.88 15.91 35.50
C LEU A 1184 2.68 14.69 36.03
N SER A 1185 2.53 13.52 35.39
CA SER A 1185 3.31 12.32 35.71
C SER A 1185 4.79 12.44 35.34
N SER A 1186 5.12 13.15 34.26
CA SER A 1186 6.49 13.43 33.84
C SER A 1186 7.14 14.44 34.80
N GLN A 1187 6.40 15.50 35.16
CA GLN A 1187 6.86 16.51 36.12
C GLN A 1187 7.06 15.94 37.54
N LYS A 1188 6.20 15.01 37.99
CA LYS A 1188 6.37 14.32 39.28
C LYS A 1188 7.60 13.40 39.31
N ARG A 1189 8.04 12.86 38.16
CA ARG A 1189 9.29 12.08 38.09
C ARG A 1189 10.52 12.97 38.28
N GLN A 1190 10.50 14.21 37.79
CA GLN A 1190 11.56 15.19 38.09
C GLN A 1190 11.58 15.59 39.58
N GLY A 1191 10.44 15.59 40.27
CA GLY A 1191 10.33 15.99 41.67
C GLY A 1191 10.76 14.97 42.74
N ARG A 1192 11.15 13.74 42.37
CA ARG A 1192 11.50 12.67 43.36
C ARG A 1192 12.93 12.13 43.27
N GLY A 1193 13.81 12.77 42.49
CA GLY A 1193 15.24 12.43 42.44
C GLY A 1193 16.15 13.63 42.67
N GLY A 1194 16.60 13.84 43.92
CA GLY A 1194 17.67 14.79 44.33
C GLY A 1194 17.21 16.25 44.40
N GLY A 1195 17.27 16.98 45.51
CA GLY A 1195 18.33 17.00 46.52
C GLY A 1195 19.30 18.14 46.22
N GLY A 1196 19.02 19.35 46.72
CA GLY A 1196 20.02 20.41 46.92
C GLY A 1196 19.99 21.60 45.95
N GLY A 1197 19.01 22.49 46.08
CA GLY A 1197 19.15 23.89 45.67
C GLY A 1197 19.59 24.72 46.87
N THR A 1198 20.84 25.19 46.88
CA THR A 1198 21.25 26.37 47.66
C THR A 1198 20.81 27.62 46.92
N TRP A 1199 20.12 28.51 47.64
CA TRP A 1199 19.84 29.88 47.24
C TRP A 1199 21.13 30.66 46.96
N GLY A 1200 21.08 31.52 45.94
CA GLY A 1200 22.11 32.50 45.58
C GLY A 1200 21.63 33.33 44.41
#